data_AF-A0A2A9P7Y7-F1
#
_entry.id   AF-A0A2A9P7Y7-F1
#
_cell.length_a   1.000
_cell.length_b   1.000
_cell.length_c   1.000
_cell.angle_alpha   90.00
_cell.angle_beta   90.00
_cell.angle_gamma   90.00
#
_symmetry.space_group_name_H-M   'P 1'
#
loop_
_entity.id
_entity.type
_entity.pdbx_description
1 polymer ?
#
loop_
_entity_poly.entity_id
_entity_poly.type
_entity_poly.pdbx_seq_one_letter_code
_entity_poly.pdbx_strand_id
1 'polypeptide(L)'
;MTTSPRPSSCASEPVDLLAATPHSLTRALLARRSEYVRHHQIRVKVGTWNVAACPGTDKDLASWFVDGRGIDESLAALDLGHNTAVEPTKSGCSEAVRLVGDDDIGLYVLGLQEVVDLNTTREYMNRAVYNDHGPRQKWQAALEAAMPSGYQLIVAEQMTGILLFVYASAEIAPTISNVSTKQVGTGLLGYFGNKGAVTTRLVLGETTRMVFINCHLASGAGPNALDRRCWDVGQILAKTKFDAVVHAGVIEDDGEGIGEEDFAFWIGDLNFRLENLPGDDIRRLLTLHTRGEYDVDPDRPPLPLDGDGFIVMRGSESDDDASTITSAHSREQSYDSKSSGPDAIDFLDDPSQNPVSLQSTLDSLLPHDQLRRAIAQRKLFHDGWKEGHITFLPSYKYDVGTIGLFDSSEKQRAPSWCDRILYRTRKDKQDYDRRMAEEAAASRKDKEMKTRGIEEDDDVLFSYDPDADGEEQPNGSPGIDYDEYDDATENGTPVEVVTKDGFVDRVRQEIYTSHQRITSSDHKPVISVFTLDYDAVVPELKAQIHAEVARELDRVENEGRPGITVVIEGEKQQAEGVVDFGPVGFLESKSCALTIANTGSVVATFAFVEKPTTGEGEEPSGPGWLTTSFLRADGDETIELVGSVTLEPGETISAHIEARVSAVSQLRSLNDGQARLEDILVLRVEDGRDHFVPVRGSWLPTCFGRSVDELIRVPEGGIRKFVRDRGIRGSIAYDSDVHCSAPRELFKLTEAMQTLAERCAADEAMLADMRLPRDPGWPFEASTWTAGLAEQSSAKADIVTAMDTDAPIIKALPLELSSVHKLELVSAALLLFLSALTDGLVPPLLWAKLSAALPNVNALPTADAKFQVLDLLSTAPNHNIAFIFLTATASRVATELSPSTEEDQPGGLSGLGRRLSFRRGDEDGSKRRRARERKYAEILGPLVFRTGAKDKATRDMERTVMDMFLCREARG
;
A
#
# COMPACT_ATOMS: atom_id res chain seq x y z
N MET A 1 -7.66 16.75 52.76
CA MET A 1 -6.60 16.74 51.72
C MET A 1 -6.48 15.32 51.21
N THR A 2 -7.25 14.98 50.19
CA THR A 2 -7.23 13.68 49.50
C THR A 2 -7.37 13.97 48.03
N THR A 3 -6.29 13.67 47.30
CA THR A 3 -6.07 13.94 45.89
C THR A 3 -6.73 12.87 45.03
N SER A 4 -7.63 13.29 44.14
CA SER A 4 -8.28 12.45 43.12
C SER A 4 -7.27 11.93 42.08
N PRO A 5 -7.49 10.73 41.49
CA PRO A 5 -6.58 10.14 40.51
C PRO A 5 -6.76 10.79 39.13
N ARG A 6 -5.64 10.97 38.41
CA ARG A 6 -5.61 11.42 37.01
C ARG A 6 -6.16 10.32 36.08
N PRO A 7 -6.87 10.67 34.99
CA PRO A 7 -7.30 9.68 34.00
C PRO A 7 -6.10 9.14 33.23
N SER A 8 -6.12 7.85 32.97
CA SER A 8 -5.12 7.12 32.18
C SER A 8 -5.08 7.65 30.75
N SER A 9 -3.92 8.11 30.30
CA SER A 9 -3.63 8.34 28.89
C SER A 9 -3.82 7.03 28.14
N CYS A 10 -4.76 7.00 27.21
CA CYS A 10 -4.92 5.91 26.26
C CYS A 10 -3.63 5.84 25.44
N ALA A 11 -2.77 4.87 25.76
CA ALA A 11 -1.57 4.61 24.98
C ALA A 11 -2.03 4.08 23.61
N SER A 12 -1.93 4.92 22.59
CA SER A 12 -2.04 4.49 21.20
C SER A 12 -0.97 3.41 20.95
N GLU A 13 -1.38 2.26 20.45
CA GLU A 13 -0.45 1.23 19.98
C GLU A 13 0.56 1.84 19.00
N PRO A 14 1.84 1.45 19.05
CA PRO A 14 2.82 1.90 18.09
C PRO A 14 2.37 1.42 16.70
N VAL A 15 2.03 2.37 15.83
CA VAL A 15 1.68 2.08 14.44
C VAL A 15 2.89 1.43 13.78
N ASP A 16 2.68 0.27 13.17
CA ASP A 16 3.71 -0.46 12.42
C ASP A 16 4.04 0.33 11.13
N LEU A 17 5.06 1.20 11.21
CA LEU A 17 5.46 2.14 10.16
C LEU A 17 6.23 1.47 9.01
N LEU A 18 6.47 0.15 9.06
CA LEU A 18 7.37 -0.56 8.16
C LEU A 18 6.78 -0.90 6.77
N ALA A 19 5.48 -0.67 6.54
CA ALA A 19 4.87 -0.85 5.24
C ALA A 19 4.85 0.48 4.45
N ALA A 20 5.85 0.69 3.58
CA ALA A 20 5.93 1.83 2.66
C ALA A 20 4.78 1.77 1.63
N THR A 21 3.61 2.29 2.02
CA THR A 21 2.49 2.55 1.12
C THR A 21 2.07 4.01 1.29
N PRO A 22 1.51 4.69 0.28
CA PRO A 22 0.96 6.05 0.46
C PRO A 22 -0.14 6.12 1.55
N HIS A 23 -0.68 4.96 1.95
CA HIS A 23 -1.56 4.83 3.10
C HIS A 23 -0.85 4.95 4.46
N SER A 24 0.47 4.68 4.56
CA SER A 24 1.21 4.81 5.83
C SER A 24 1.40 6.28 6.25
N LEU A 25 1.72 7.17 5.30
CA LEU A 25 1.85 8.61 5.58
C LEU A 25 0.51 9.22 6.02
N THR A 26 -0.56 8.94 5.27
CA THR A 26 -1.90 9.47 5.58
C THR A 26 -2.40 8.94 6.92
N ARG A 27 -2.19 7.64 7.19
CA ARG A 27 -2.56 7.02 8.47
C ARG A 27 -1.75 7.58 9.63
N ALA A 28 -0.44 7.80 9.47
CA ALA A 28 0.41 8.40 10.49
C ALA A 28 0.03 9.86 10.78
N LEU A 29 -0.34 10.62 9.74
CA LEU A 29 -0.87 11.98 9.89
C LEU A 29 -2.23 12.00 10.60
N LEU A 30 -3.12 11.04 10.29
CA LEU A 30 -4.41 10.90 10.98
C LEU A 30 -4.23 10.48 12.45
N ALA A 31 -3.23 9.66 12.77
CA ALA A 31 -2.94 9.29 14.15
C ALA A 31 -2.53 10.49 15.02
N ARG A 32 -1.89 11.50 14.41
CA ARG A 32 -1.47 12.75 15.06
C ARG A 32 -2.48 13.90 14.90
N ARG A 33 -3.73 13.58 14.56
CA ARG A 33 -4.77 14.58 14.27
C ARG A 33 -5.06 15.56 15.39
N SER A 34 -4.96 15.12 16.65
CA SER A 34 -5.13 15.97 17.82
C SER A 34 -4.11 17.11 17.92
N GLU A 35 -2.95 17.01 17.25
CA GLU A 35 -1.91 18.05 17.32
C GLU A 35 -2.24 19.28 16.46
N TYR A 36 -2.97 19.09 15.36
CA TYR A 36 -3.30 20.13 14.39
C TYR A 36 -4.79 20.51 14.35
N VAL A 37 -5.57 20.06 15.31
CA VAL A 37 -6.98 20.43 15.48
C VAL A 37 -7.14 21.42 16.64
N ARG A 38 -8.04 22.40 16.50
CA ARG A 38 -8.36 23.41 17.52
C ARG A 38 -9.86 23.56 17.68
N HIS A 39 -10.27 24.05 18.85
CA HIS A 39 -11.68 24.28 19.15
C HIS A 39 -12.18 25.59 18.52
N HIS A 40 -13.36 25.54 17.91
CA HIS A 40 -14.05 26.65 17.28
C HIS A 40 -15.51 26.69 17.73
N GLN A 41 -16.08 27.90 17.77
CA GLN A 41 -17.50 28.12 18.06
C GLN A 41 -18.11 28.94 16.93
N ILE A 42 -19.26 28.52 16.40
CA ILE A 42 -20.01 29.24 15.38
C ILE A 42 -21.49 29.30 15.72
N ARG A 43 -22.15 30.33 15.19
CA ARG A 43 -23.62 30.39 15.13
C ARG A 43 -24.14 29.95 13.78
N VAL A 44 -25.19 29.14 13.79
CA VAL A 44 -25.91 28.67 12.60
C VAL A 44 -27.34 29.18 12.67
N LYS A 45 -27.71 30.02 11.70
CA LYS A 45 -29.05 30.59 11.57
C LYS A 45 -29.82 29.79 10.52
N VAL A 46 -30.86 29.11 10.97
CA VAL A 46 -31.68 28.22 10.14
C VAL A 46 -33.09 28.79 10.01
N GLY A 47 -33.57 28.98 8.78
CA GLY A 47 -34.89 29.52 8.50
C GLY A 47 -35.67 28.66 7.52
N THR A 48 -36.99 28.60 7.68
CA THR A 48 -37.91 27.97 6.73
C THR A 48 -39.10 28.87 6.41
N TRP A 49 -39.53 28.89 5.14
CA TRP A 49 -40.71 29.66 4.74
C TRP A 49 -41.37 29.12 3.47
N ASN A 50 -42.65 28.77 3.58
CA ASN A 50 -43.51 28.52 2.43
C ASN A 50 -44.01 29.85 1.85
N VAL A 51 -43.66 30.14 0.60
CA VAL A 51 -43.96 31.44 -0.04
C VAL A 51 -45.24 31.42 -0.88
N ALA A 52 -45.92 30.26 -0.95
CA ALA A 52 -47.20 30.06 -1.63
C ALA A 52 -47.28 30.64 -3.06
N ALA A 53 -46.14 30.62 -3.76
CA ALA A 53 -45.93 31.23 -5.08
C ALA A 53 -46.39 32.70 -5.19
N CYS A 54 -46.51 33.42 -4.07
CA CYS A 54 -47.00 34.79 -4.04
C CYS A 54 -45.98 35.76 -4.66
N PRO A 55 -46.41 36.65 -5.57
CA PRO A 55 -45.49 37.56 -6.25
C PRO A 55 -44.94 38.63 -5.30
N GLY A 56 -43.63 38.84 -5.34
CA GLY A 56 -42.95 39.89 -4.56
C GLY A 56 -42.49 39.48 -3.15
N THR A 57 -42.74 38.24 -2.74
CA THR A 57 -42.27 37.63 -1.47
C THR A 57 -40.75 37.66 -1.31
N ASP A 58 -40.01 37.64 -2.41
CA ASP A 58 -38.55 37.73 -2.45
C ASP A 58 -37.99 39.02 -1.83
N LYS A 59 -38.78 40.11 -1.83
CA LYS A 59 -38.36 41.40 -1.27
C LYS A 59 -38.31 41.41 0.26
N ASP A 60 -39.06 40.51 0.91
CA ASP A 60 -39.14 40.46 2.36
C ASP A 60 -37.99 39.65 2.97
N LEU A 61 -37.30 38.83 2.16
CA LEU A 61 -36.27 37.90 2.61
C LEU A 61 -35.15 38.59 3.40
N ALA A 62 -34.66 39.72 2.88
CA ALA A 62 -33.62 40.52 3.54
C ALA A 62 -34.04 40.95 4.95
N SER A 63 -35.30 41.37 5.09
CA SER A 63 -35.80 41.99 6.32
C SER A 63 -35.94 41.01 7.48
N TRP A 64 -36.42 39.78 7.24
CA TRP A 64 -36.67 38.83 8.32
C TRP A 64 -35.50 37.85 8.52
N PHE A 65 -34.89 37.37 7.43
CA PHE A 65 -33.90 36.29 7.53
C PHE A 65 -32.50 36.81 7.84
N VAL A 66 -32.04 37.84 7.12
CA VAL A 66 -30.72 38.44 7.38
C VAL A 66 -30.84 39.44 8.52
N ASP A 67 -31.69 40.46 8.36
CA ASP A 67 -31.84 41.53 9.34
C ASP A 67 -32.62 41.14 10.60
N GLY A 68 -33.33 40.01 10.63
CA GLY A 68 -34.05 39.61 11.86
C GLY A 68 -35.19 40.55 12.29
N ARG A 69 -35.72 41.39 11.41
CA ARG A 69 -36.83 42.32 11.70
C ARG A 69 -38.19 41.61 11.66
N GLY A 70 -39.16 42.13 12.40
CA GLY A 70 -40.55 41.65 12.36
C GLY A 70 -40.92 40.63 13.45
N ILE A 71 -40.10 40.53 14.50
CA ILE A 71 -40.44 39.84 15.75
C ILE A 71 -41.30 40.77 16.60
N ASP A 72 -42.32 40.23 17.24
CA ASP A 72 -43.27 40.98 18.05
C ASP A 72 -43.28 40.41 19.48
N GLU A 73 -42.87 41.22 20.46
CA GLU A 73 -42.82 40.81 21.87
C GLU A 73 -44.21 40.47 22.44
N SER A 74 -45.30 41.03 21.89
CA SER A 74 -46.66 40.71 22.35
C SER A 74 -47.24 39.43 21.75
N LEU A 75 -46.66 38.95 20.64
CA LEU A 75 -47.10 37.74 19.91
C LEU A 75 -46.10 36.58 20.04
N ALA A 76 -45.02 36.78 20.80
CA ALA A 76 -44.05 35.78 21.19
C ALA A 76 -43.83 35.87 22.71
N ALA A 77 -44.10 34.79 23.46
CA ALA A 77 -44.06 34.80 24.93
C ALA A 77 -42.63 34.80 25.53
N LEU A 78 -41.61 35.20 24.76
CA LEU A 78 -40.20 35.14 25.15
C LEU A 78 -39.84 36.37 26.01
N ASP A 79 -39.20 36.14 27.16
CA ASP A 79 -38.52 37.18 27.94
C ASP A 79 -37.21 37.57 27.20
N LEU A 80 -37.35 38.44 26.21
CA LEU A 80 -36.30 38.80 25.24
C LEU A 80 -35.21 39.72 25.83
N GLY A 81 -35.40 40.23 27.05
CA GLY A 81 -34.48 41.16 27.71
C GLY A 81 -33.12 40.56 28.14
N HIS A 82 -33.01 39.23 28.22
CA HIS A 82 -31.81 38.53 28.70
C HIS A 82 -31.16 37.57 27.68
N ASN A 83 -31.67 37.46 26.45
CA ASN A 83 -31.15 36.52 25.46
C ASN A 83 -30.01 37.12 24.61
N THR A 84 -28.85 36.45 24.57
CA THR A 84 -27.67 36.88 23.77
C THR A 84 -27.86 36.83 22.26
N ALA A 85 -28.92 36.19 21.78
CA ALA A 85 -29.29 36.12 20.37
C ALA A 85 -30.17 37.30 19.90
N VAL A 86 -30.37 38.30 20.76
CA VAL A 86 -31.35 39.38 20.58
C VAL A 86 -30.73 40.75 20.87
N GLU A 87 -30.88 41.69 19.94
CA GLU A 87 -30.41 43.08 20.10
C GLU A 87 -31.59 44.06 20.29
N PRO A 88 -31.58 44.91 21.35
CA PRO A 88 -32.61 45.93 21.54
C PRO A 88 -32.38 47.13 20.60
N THR A 89 -33.36 47.48 19.75
CA THR A 89 -33.27 48.67 18.90
C THR A 89 -33.76 49.93 19.62
N LYS A 90 -32.88 50.94 19.77
CA LYS A 90 -33.26 52.27 20.27
C LYS A 90 -33.85 53.11 19.13
N SER A 91 -35.16 53.01 18.89
CA SER A 91 -35.89 53.95 18.01
C SER A 91 -37.26 54.29 18.60
N GLY A 92 -37.53 55.58 18.81
CA GLY A 92 -38.60 56.12 19.66
C GLY A 92 -40.05 56.03 19.15
N CYS A 93 -40.47 54.92 18.55
CA CYS A 93 -41.90 54.62 18.37
C CYS A 93 -42.08 53.11 18.11
N SER A 94 -42.65 52.38 19.08
CA SER A 94 -42.77 50.90 19.17
C SER A 94 -41.43 50.17 19.37
N GLU A 95 -41.24 49.53 20.53
CA GLU A 95 -40.09 48.64 20.80
C GLU A 95 -40.15 47.45 19.83
N ALA A 96 -39.22 47.42 18.87
CA ALA A 96 -39.06 46.32 17.93
C ALA A 96 -37.74 45.62 18.21
N VAL A 97 -37.79 44.30 18.37
CA VAL A 97 -36.62 43.48 18.69
C VAL A 97 -35.99 42.93 17.41
N ARG A 98 -34.66 42.99 17.28
CA ARG A 98 -33.90 42.42 16.16
C ARG A 98 -33.20 41.13 16.63
N LEU A 99 -33.35 40.04 15.89
CA LEU A 99 -32.47 38.87 16.05
C LEU A 99 -31.04 39.22 15.62
N VAL A 100 -30.03 38.64 16.27
CA VAL A 100 -28.64 38.77 15.82
C VAL A 100 -28.56 38.45 14.32
N GLY A 101 -28.03 39.43 13.60
CA GLY A 101 -27.69 39.40 12.19
C GLY A 101 -26.44 40.25 12.01
N ASP A 102 -25.74 40.05 10.89
CA ASP A 102 -24.42 40.61 10.55
C ASP A 102 -23.27 39.61 10.84
N ASP A 103 -22.03 40.05 11.07
CA ASP A 103 -20.80 39.22 11.01
C ASP A 103 -20.71 38.07 12.05
N ASP A 104 -21.64 38.00 13.01
CA ASP A 104 -21.65 37.01 14.10
C ASP A 104 -22.19 35.62 13.71
N ILE A 105 -22.74 35.46 12.50
CA ILE A 105 -23.32 34.19 12.04
C ILE A 105 -22.35 33.44 11.13
N GLY A 106 -21.84 32.28 11.56
CA GLY A 106 -20.94 31.47 10.74
C GLY A 106 -21.62 30.85 9.52
N LEU A 107 -22.86 30.37 9.68
CA LEU A 107 -23.64 29.72 8.62
C LEU A 107 -25.09 30.22 8.58
N TYR A 108 -25.55 30.61 7.38
CA TYR A 108 -26.96 30.87 7.10
C TYR A 108 -27.55 29.73 6.26
N VAL A 109 -28.65 29.14 6.74
CA VAL A 109 -29.33 28.04 6.08
C VAL A 109 -30.80 28.42 5.88
N LEU A 110 -31.27 28.43 4.64
CA LEU A 110 -32.63 28.83 4.28
C LEU A 110 -33.32 27.76 3.45
N GLY A 111 -34.44 27.25 3.97
CA GLY A 111 -35.37 26.39 3.23
C GLY A 111 -36.59 27.17 2.76
N LEU A 112 -36.89 27.14 1.47
CA LEU A 112 -38.14 27.71 0.93
C LEU A 112 -39.01 26.62 0.29
N GLN A 113 -40.32 26.78 0.34
CA GLN A 113 -41.31 25.91 -0.29
C GLN A 113 -42.29 26.72 -1.14
N GLU A 114 -42.86 26.10 -2.17
CA GLU A 114 -43.79 26.74 -3.14
C GLU A 114 -43.23 28.00 -3.83
N VAL A 115 -41.94 28.03 -4.16
CA VAL A 115 -41.36 29.19 -4.87
C VAL A 115 -41.79 29.32 -6.33
N VAL A 116 -42.58 28.36 -6.84
CA VAL A 116 -43.10 28.29 -8.20
C VAL A 116 -44.59 28.01 -8.15
N ASP A 117 -45.37 28.73 -8.96
CA ASP A 117 -46.79 28.42 -9.14
C ASP A 117 -46.95 27.14 -9.98
N LEU A 118 -47.60 26.14 -9.40
CA LEU A 118 -47.85 24.83 -10.01
C LEU A 118 -49.32 24.63 -10.45
N ASN A 119 -50.13 25.70 -10.51
CA ASN A 119 -51.56 25.64 -10.79
C ASN A 119 -51.94 25.04 -12.16
N THR A 120 -51.01 24.93 -13.12
CA THR A 120 -51.28 24.34 -14.45
C THR A 120 -50.49 23.05 -14.69
N THR A 121 -51.17 21.91 -14.82
CA THR A 121 -50.57 20.57 -15.09
C THR A 121 -49.64 20.55 -16.32
N ARG A 122 -49.89 21.42 -17.31
CA ARG A 122 -49.08 21.56 -18.53
C ARG A 122 -47.76 22.30 -18.27
N GLU A 123 -47.77 23.28 -17.38
CA GLU A 123 -46.56 24.02 -16.98
C GLU A 123 -45.72 23.19 -16.02
N TYR A 124 -46.35 22.39 -15.16
CA TYR A 124 -45.69 21.40 -14.32
C TYR A 124 -44.89 20.38 -15.14
N MET A 125 -45.50 19.76 -16.16
CA MET A 125 -44.79 18.80 -17.03
C MET A 125 -43.65 19.45 -17.83
N ASN A 126 -43.82 20.68 -18.32
CA ASN A 126 -42.74 21.38 -19.01
C ASN A 126 -41.59 21.74 -18.03
N ARG A 127 -41.87 22.26 -16.84
CA ARG A 127 -40.82 22.66 -15.88
C ARG A 127 -40.12 21.47 -15.21
N ALA A 128 -40.83 20.36 -14.98
CA ALA A 128 -40.24 19.12 -14.47
C ALA A 128 -39.32 18.43 -15.50
N VAL A 129 -39.51 18.70 -16.79
CA VAL A 129 -38.68 18.14 -17.88
C VAL A 129 -37.51 19.07 -18.27
N TYR A 130 -37.66 20.39 -18.12
CA TYR A 130 -36.68 21.38 -18.59
C TYR A 130 -35.86 22.10 -17.50
N ASN A 131 -35.97 21.74 -16.21
CA ASN A 131 -35.22 22.35 -15.10
C ASN A 131 -35.17 23.90 -15.16
N ASP A 132 -36.30 24.54 -14.88
CA ASP A 132 -36.38 26.00 -14.82
C ASP A 132 -35.60 26.56 -13.60
N HIS A 133 -34.43 27.14 -13.86
CA HIS A 133 -33.57 27.76 -12.84
C HIS A 133 -33.93 29.23 -12.54
N GLY A 134 -34.92 29.82 -13.22
CA GLY A 134 -35.33 31.21 -13.01
C GLY A 134 -35.72 31.53 -11.57
N PRO A 135 -36.55 30.71 -10.89
CA PRO A 135 -36.89 30.89 -9.48
C PRO A 135 -35.64 30.89 -8.58
N ARG A 136 -34.75 29.89 -8.70
CA ARG A 136 -33.49 29.86 -7.94
C ARG A 136 -32.67 31.13 -8.12
N GLN A 137 -32.45 31.57 -9.36
CA GLN A 137 -31.66 32.77 -9.64
C GLN A 137 -32.28 34.04 -9.03
N LYS A 138 -33.62 34.16 -9.08
CA LYS A 138 -34.33 35.28 -8.47
C LYS A 138 -34.14 35.32 -6.95
N TRP A 139 -34.37 34.18 -6.28
CA TRP A 139 -34.21 34.07 -4.83
C TRP A 139 -32.75 34.19 -4.39
N GLN A 140 -31.83 33.64 -5.18
CA GLN A 140 -30.39 33.80 -4.97
C GLN A 140 -29.99 35.27 -5.05
N ALA A 141 -30.41 36.01 -6.09
CA ALA A 141 -30.08 37.43 -6.24
C ALA A 141 -30.66 38.29 -5.10
N ALA A 142 -31.88 37.97 -4.63
CA ALA A 142 -32.48 38.65 -3.49
C ALA A 142 -31.71 38.41 -2.19
N LEU A 143 -31.21 37.18 -1.99
CA LEU A 143 -30.41 36.83 -0.83
C LEU A 143 -29.00 37.41 -0.91
N GLU A 144 -28.31 37.29 -2.05
CA GLU A 144 -26.97 37.89 -2.28
C GLU A 144 -26.97 39.41 -2.07
N ALA A 145 -28.04 40.10 -2.47
CA ALA A 145 -28.19 41.54 -2.21
C ALA A 145 -28.38 41.89 -0.73
N ALA A 146 -28.83 40.92 0.08
CA ALA A 146 -29.08 41.08 1.50
C ALA A 146 -27.93 40.59 2.40
N MET A 147 -27.13 39.62 1.94
CA MET A 147 -26.07 39.01 2.74
C MET A 147 -24.99 40.03 3.14
N PRO A 148 -24.38 39.90 4.34
CA PRO A 148 -23.26 40.75 4.73
C PRO A 148 -22.04 40.57 3.82
N SER A 149 -21.13 41.54 3.81
CA SER A 149 -19.95 41.51 2.94
C SER A 149 -19.02 40.36 3.28
N GLY A 150 -18.60 39.58 2.28
CA GLY A 150 -17.64 38.49 2.45
C GLY A 150 -18.26 37.10 2.62
N TYR A 151 -19.58 36.99 2.77
CA TYR A 151 -20.27 35.70 2.74
C TYR A 151 -20.20 35.04 1.37
N GLN A 152 -20.03 33.73 1.37
CA GLN A 152 -19.92 32.91 0.16
C GLN A 152 -21.08 31.92 0.08
N LEU A 153 -21.63 31.76 -1.12
CA LEU A 153 -22.66 30.77 -1.41
C LEU A 153 -22.01 29.38 -1.47
N ILE A 154 -22.43 28.49 -0.58
CA ILE A 154 -21.95 27.09 -0.52
C ILE A 154 -22.91 26.17 -1.27
N VAL A 155 -24.21 26.31 -1.05
CA VAL A 155 -25.25 25.45 -1.63
C VAL A 155 -26.41 26.29 -2.14
N ALA A 156 -26.85 26.03 -3.38
CA ALA A 156 -28.05 26.63 -3.97
C ALA A 156 -28.81 25.58 -4.80
N GLU A 157 -29.74 24.89 -4.17
CA GLU A 157 -30.32 23.66 -4.70
C GLU A 157 -31.84 23.75 -4.80
N GLN A 158 -32.39 23.31 -5.94
CA GLN A 158 -33.80 23.43 -6.27
C GLN A 158 -34.39 22.09 -6.72
N MET A 159 -35.49 21.69 -6.08
CA MET A 159 -36.37 20.64 -6.59
C MET A 159 -37.79 21.19 -6.78
N THR A 160 -38.18 21.46 -8.02
CA THR A 160 -39.47 22.08 -8.37
C THR A 160 -39.72 23.38 -7.58
N GLY A 161 -40.51 23.34 -6.51
CA GLY A 161 -40.84 24.49 -5.66
C GLY A 161 -40.10 24.50 -4.32
N ILE A 162 -39.18 23.56 -4.07
CA ILE A 162 -38.40 23.45 -2.84
C ILE A 162 -36.99 23.99 -3.11
N LEU A 163 -36.53 24.97 -2.33
CA LEU A 163 -35.20 25.56 -2.45
C LEU A 163 -34.42 25.43 -1.13
N LEU A 164 -33.16 25.07 -1.21
CA LEU A 164 -32.23 25.10 -0.08
C LEU A 164 -31.04 25.97 -0.42
N PHE A 165 -30.79 26.97 0.42
CA PHE A 165 -29.59 27.82 0.36
C PHE A 165 -28.74 27.63 1.61
N VAL A 166 -27.43 27.54 1.43
CA VAL A 166 -26.44 27.59 2.51
C VAL A 166 -25.38 28.61 2.15
N TYR A 167 -25.19 29.60 3.01
CA TYR A 167 -24.11 30.58 2.93
C TYR A 167 -23.20 30.46 4.15
N ALA A 168 -21.91 30.69 3.95
CA ALA A 168 -20.92 30.68 5.01
C ALA A 168 -20.15 32.00 5.05
N SER A 169 -19.71 32.41 6.24
CA SER A 169 -18.84 33.58 6.40
C SER A 169 -17.49 33.38 5.71
N ALA A 170 -16.74 34.46 5.48
CA ALA A 170 -15.43 34.41 4.82
C ALA A 170 -14.41 33.51 5.55
N GLU A 171 -14.54 33.39 6.87
CA GLU A 171 -13.66 32.57 7.71
C GLU A 171 -14.02 31.08 7.64
N ILE A 172 -15.32 30.77 7.56
CA ILE A 172 -15.83 29.40 7.61
C ILE A 172 -15.85 28.75 6.22
N ALA A 173 -16.15 29.50 5.17
CA ALA A 173 -16.27 28.99 3.81
C ALA A 173 -15.06 28.13 3.35
N PRO A 174 -13.79 28.52 3.58
CA PRO A 174 -12.63 27.71 3.19
C PRO A 174 -12.50 26.39 3.96
N THR A 175 -13.13 26.28 5.14
CA THR A 175 -13.08 25.09 6.00
C THR A 175 -14.14 24.05 5.65
N ILE A 176 -15.10 24.40 4.78
CA ILE A 176 -16.19 23.50 4.36
C ILE A 176 -15.69 22.63 3.20
N SER A 177 -15.82 21.32 3.36
CA SER A 177 -15.47 20.33 2.35
C SER A 177 -16.60 19.30 2.14
N ASN A 178 -16.44 18.44 1.13
CA ASN A 178 -17.29 17.27 0.88
C ASN A 178 -18.81 17.57 0.79
N VAL A 179 -19.18 18.71 0.21
CA VAL A 179 -20.58 19.09 -0.02
C VAL A 179 -21.24 18.10 -0.98
N SER A 180 -22.35 17.48 -0.57
CA SER A 180 -23.14 16.55 -1.38
C SER A 180 -24.63 16.82 -1.19
N THR A 181 -25.31 17.17 -2.28
CA THR A 181 -26.75 17.44 -2.30
C THR A 181 -27.52 16.30 -2.99
N LYS A 182 -28.66 15.90 -2.42
CA LYS A 182 -29.58 14.92 -2.99
C LYS A 182 -31.01 15.47 -2.98
N GLN A 183 -31.78 15.10 -4.01
CA GLN A 183 -33.18 15.51 -4.17
C GLN A 183 -34.06 14.26 -4.18
N VAL A 184 -35.10 14.25 -3.36
CA VAL A 184 -36.03 13.12 -3.24
C VAL A 184 -37.45 13.60 -3.46
N GLY A 185 -38.02 13.30 -4.63
CA GLY A 185 -39.43 13.56 -4.93
C GLY A 185 -40.35 12.49 -4.34
N THR A 186 -41.38 12.92 -3.61
CA THR A 186 -42.41 12.05 -3.01
C THR A 186 -43.82 12.45 -3.42
N GLY A 187 -43.97 13.39 -4.35
CA GLY A 187 -45.24 13.95 -4.78
C GLY A 187 -46.08 13.01 -5.65
N LEU A 188 -46.62 13.55 -6.76
CA LEU A 188 -47.52 12.80 -7.65
C LEU A 188 -46.89 11.43 -8.02
N LEU A 189 -47.69 10.36 -8.04
CA LEU A 189 -47.23 8.98 -8.30
C LEU A 189 -46.06 8.47 -7.41
N GLY A 190 -45.67 9.18 -6.35
CA GLY A 190 -44.63 8.78 -5.40
C GLY A 190 -43.17 9.03 -5.83
N TYR A 191 -42.94 9.77 -6.92
CA TYR A 191 -41.59 10.10 -7.40
C TYR A 191 -41.44 11.54 -7.96
N PHE A 192 -42.54 12.27 -8.12
CA PHE A 192 -42.52 13.63 -8.66
C PHE A 192 -42.11 14.68 -7.62
N GLY A 193 -41.39 15.73 -8.06
CA GLY A 193 -40.74 16.71 -7.18
C GLY A 193 -41.63 17.82 -6.60
N ASN A 194 -42.95 17.78 -6.80
CA ASN A 194 -43.88 18.77 -6.24
C ASN A 194 -44.02 18.69 -4.70
N LYS A 195 -43.65 17.54 -4.13
CA LYS A 195 -43.50 17.27 -2.68
C LYS A 195 -42.26 16.39 -2.53
N GLY A 196 -41.63 16.42 -1.36
CA GLY A 196 -40.40 15.68 -1.09
C GLY A 196 -39.38 16.52 -0.31
N ALA A 197 -38.10 16.33 -0.58
CA ALA A 197 -37.04 17.09 0.08
C ALA A 197 -35.81 17.35 -0.80
N VAL A 198 -35.10 18.44 -0.48
CA VAL A 198 -33.74 18.72 -0.90
C VAL A 198 -32.86 18.59 0.34
N THR A 199 -31.86 17.72 0.27
CA THR A 199 -30.98 17.40 1.40
C THR A 199 -29.53 17.67 1.03
N THR A 200 -28.79 18.33 1.91
CA THR A 200 -27.36 18.63 1.73
C THR A 200 -26.55 18.14 2.91
N ARG A 201 -25.45 17.43 2.64
CA ARG A 201 -24.41 17.06 3.61
C ARG A 201 -23.16 17.89 3.33
N LEU A 202 -22.57 18.47 4.36
CA LEU A 202 -21.26 19.12 4.30
C LEU A 202 -20.38 18.68 5.47
N VAL A 203 -19.06 18.78 5.30
CA VAL A 203 -18.08 18.54 6.36
C VAL A 203 -17.47 19.88 6.73
N LEU A 204 -17.59 20.26 8.00
CA LEU A 204 -17.08 21.50 8.55
C LEU A 204 -15.75 21.25 9.26
N GLY A 205 -14.71 22.03 8.96
CA GLY A 205 -13.41 21.91 9.64
C GLY A 205 -12.66 20.60 9.39
N GLU A 206 -13.02 19.87 8.33
CA GLU A 206 -12.61 18.49 8.02
C GLU A 206 -13.08 17.42 9.01
N THR A 207 -13.84 17.75 10.06
CA THR A 207 -14.15 16.90 11.23
C THR A 207 -15.65 16.65 11.38
N THR A 208 -16.46 17.71 11.36
CA THR A 208 -17.87 17.67 11.78
C THR A 208 -18.78 17.53 10.56
N ARG A 209 -19.54 16.42 10.52
CA ARG A 209 -20.50 16.13 9.45
C ARG A 209 -21.86 16.77 9.78
N MET A 210 -22.31 17.69 8.93
CA MET A 210 -23.59 18.38 9.08
C MET A 210 -24.54 18.05 7.93
N VAL A 211 -25.81 17.81 8.24
CA VAL A 211 -26.87 17.54 7.26
C VAL A 211 -28.02 18.54 7.42
N PHE A 212 -28.43 19.15 6.32
CA PHE A 212 -29.59 20.05 6.24
C PHE A 212 -30.63 19.47 5.29
N ILE A 213 -31.83 19.21 5.81
CA ILE A 213 -32.97 18.67 5.05
C ILE A 213 -34.02 19.77 4.95
N ASN A 214 -34.32 20.26 3.74
CA ASN A 214 -35.51 21.08 3.51
C ASN A 214 -36.61 20.23 2.83
N CYS A 215 -37.76 20.07 3.48
CA CYS A 215 -38.87 19.29 2.94
C CYS A 215 -40.16 20.09 2.70
N HIS A 216 -41.01 19.50 1.86
CA HIS A 216 -42.40 19.89 1.69
C HIS A 216 -43.23 18.62 1.60
N LEU A 217 -43.89 18.25 2.72
CA LEU A 217 -44.62 16.98 2.86
C LEU A 217 -46.08 17.07 2.42
N ALA A 218 -46.76 15.93 2.31
CA ALA A 218 -48.16 15.88 1.91
C ALA A 218 -49.10 16.74 2.79
N SER A 219 -49.90 17.57 2.13
CA SER A 219 -50.91 18.42 2.76
C SER A 219 -52.18 17.66 3.13
N GLY A 220 -52.85 18.08 4.21
CA GLY A 220 -54.18 17.57 4.59
C GLY A 220 -54.26 17.22 6.08
N ALA A 221 -55.45 17.38 6.69
CA ALA A 221 -55.63 17.20 8.12
C ALA A 221 -56.03 15.77 8.53
N GLY A 222 -56.63 14.99 7.63
CA GLY A 222 -57.16 13.66 7.98
C GLY A 222 -56.08 12.58 8.20
N PRO A 223 -56.45 11.44 8.82
CA PRO A 223 -55.51 10.35 9.14
C PRO A 223 -54.73 9.82 7.93
N ASN A 224 -55.39 9.64 6.77
CA ASN A 224 -54.72 9.20 5.54
C ASN A 224 -53.60 10.17 5.09
N ALA A 225 -53.76 11.47 5.36
CA ALA A 225 -52.75 12.46 5.03
C ALA A 225 -51.58 12.41 6.03
N LEU A 226 -51.85 12.10 7.30
CA LEU A 226 -50.81 11.85 8.31
C LEU A 226 -49.96 10.64 7.92
N ASP A 227 -50.59 9.51 7.58
CA ASP A 227 -49.88 8.31 7.12
C ASP A 227 -49.07 8.60 5.85
N ARG A 228 -49.60 9.44 4.96
CA ARG A 228 -48.87 9.88 3.77
C ARG A 228 -47.62 10.69 4.14
N ARG A 229 -47.68 11.62 5.11
CA ARG A 229 -46.50 12.35 5.58
C ARG A 229 -45.45 11.42 6.19
N CYS A 230 -45.88 10.44 6.99
CA CYS A 230 -44.97 9.43 7.55
C CYS A 230 -44.28 8.64 6.42
N TRP A 231 -45.03 8.26 5.38
CA TRP A 231 -44.47 7.60 4.20
C TRP A 231 -43.49 8.51 3.45
N ASP A 232 -43.82 9.78 3.24
CA ASP A 232 -42.94 10.75 2.57
C ASP A 232 -41.59 10.86 3.30
N VAL A 233 -41.61 11.00 4.63
CA VAL A 233 -40.37 11.05 5.43
C VAL A 233 -39.59 9.74 5.38
N GLY A 234 -40.29 8.59 5.45
CA GLY A 234 -39.65 7.29 5.26
C GLY A 234 -38.97 7.15 3.89
N GLN A 235 -39.56 7.70 2.83
CA GLN A 235 -38.94 7.73 1.50
C GLN A 235 -37.72 8.64 1.45
N ILE A 236 -37.77 9.81 2.10
CA ILE A 236 -36.64 10.75 2.16
C ILE A 236 -35.46 10.09 2.87
N LEU A 237 -35.69 9.45 4.03
CA LEU A 237 -34.66 8.73 4.77
C LEU A 237 -34.07 7.58 3.96
N ALA A 238 -34.91 6.76 3.31
CA ALA A 238 -34.46 5.57 2.59
C ALA A 238 -33.73 5.86 1.26
N LYS A 239 -34.11 6.94 0.56
CA LYS A 239 -33.57 7.27 -0.77
C LYS A 239 -32.37 8.23 -0.72
N THR A 240 -32.13 8.89 0.41
CA THR A 240 -31.01 9.82 0.54
C THR A 240 -29.73 9.04 0.85
N LYS A 241 -28.80 9.03 -0.12
CA LYS A 241 -27.43 8.53 0.06
C LYS A 241 -26.45 9.56 -0.47
N PHE A 242 -25.54 10.02 0.38
CA PHE A 242 -24.54 11.03 0.05
C PHE A 242 -23.32 10.42 -0.66
N ASP A 243 -22.58 11.27 -1.36
CA ASP A 243 -21.32 10.86 -1.97
C ASP A 243 -20.26 10.61 -0.87
N ALA A 244 -19.33 9.72 -1.14
CA ALA A 244 -18.27 9.34 -0.20
C ALA A 244 -17.45 10.55 0.28
N VAL A 245 -17.05 10.53 1.55
CA VAL A 245 -16.11 11.52 2.09
C VAL A 245 -14.69 11.16 1.61
N VAL A 246 -14.00 12.17 1.10
CA VAL A 246 -12.64 12.06 0.58
C VAL A 246 -11.74 12.92 1.45
N HIS A 247 -10.77 12.31 2.11
CA HIS A 247 -9.74 13.00 2.88
C HIS A 247 -8.38 12.79 2.20
N ALA A 248 -7.72 13.89 1.80
CA ALA A 248 -6.40 13.85 1.16
C ALA A 248 -6.27 12.85 -0.04
N GLY A 249 -7.36 12.62 -0.78
CA GLY A 249 -7.40 11.69 -1.93
C GLY A 249 -7.70 10.24 -1.60
N VAL A 250 -7.91 9.90 -0.32
CA VAL A 250 -8.36 8.58 0.13
C VAL A 250 -9.87 8.62 0.40
N ILE A 251 -10.58 7.61 -0.10
CA ILE A 251 -12.02 7.43 0.12
C ILE A 251 -12.18 6.63 1.41
N GLU A 252 -12.85 7.22 2.42
CA GLU A 252 -13.01 6.57 3.72
C GLU A 252 -14.21 5.61 3.77
N ASP A 253 -15.30 5.89 3.03
CA ASP A 253 -16.57 5.14 3.14
C ASP A 253 -17.34 5.03 1.80
N ASP A 254 -18.19 4.01 1.66
CA ASP A 254 -19.02 3.71 0.47
C ASP A 254 -20.30 4.59 0.35
N GLY A 255 -20.29 5.76 1.00
CA GLY A 255 -21.38 6.76 1.03
C GLY A 255 -22.35 6.59 2.20
N GLU A 256 -22.63 7.70 2.89
CA GLU A 256 -23.42 7.76 4.13
C GLU A 256 -24.90 8.11 3.87
N GLY A 257 -25.80 7.62 4.73
CA GLY A 257 -27.21 8.03 4.75
C GLY A 257 -27.55 9.06 5.83
N ILE A 258 -28.82 9.47 5.92
CA ILE A 258 -29.32 10.26 7.07
C ILE A 258 -29.41 9.34 8.29
N GLY A 259 -28.80 9.72 9.41
CA GLY A 259 -28.60 8.87 10.59
C GLY A 259 -27.14 8.71 10.99
N GLU A 260 -26.21 9.06 10.11
CA GLU A 260 -24.77 8.86 10.30
C GLU A 260 -23.99 10.16 10.52
N GLU A 261 -24.66 11.30 10.46
CA GLU A 261 -24.12 12.65 10.68
C GLU A 261 -23.84 12.96 12.16
N ASP A 262 -23.05 14.01 12.41
CA ASP A 262 -22.83 14.55 13.76
C ASP A 262 -23.97 15.47 14.17
N PHE A 263 -24.39 16.34 13.25
CA PHE A 263 -25.54 17.23 13.41
C PHE A 263 -26.47 17.18 12.20
N ALA A 264 -27.76 17.03 12.45
CA ALA A 264 -28.81 17.07 11.43
C ALA A 264 -29.82 18.16 11.75
N PHE A 265 -30.26 18.90 10.73
CA PHE A 265 -31.32 19.91 10.83
C PHE A 265 -32.38 19.59 9.79
N TRP A 266 -33.59 19.28 10.27
CA TRP A 266 -34.74 18.99 9.44
C TRP A 266 -35.71 20.16 9.48
N ILE A 267 -35.83 20.84 8.35
CA ILE A 267 -36.63 22.04 8.19
C ILE A 267 -37.64 21.90 7.06
N GLY A 268 -38.66 22.73 7.08
CA GLY A 268 -39.56 22.85 5.94
C GLY A 268 -41.02 23.06 6.31
N ASP A 269 -41.87 22.93 5.31
CA ASP A 269 -43.31 22.77 5.49
C ASP A 269 -43.62 21.27 5.67
N LEU A 270 -43.58 20.83 6.92
CA LEU A 270 -43.87 19.45 7.31
C LEU A 270 -45.38 19.15 7.26
N ASN A 271 -46.23 20.18 7.15
CA ASN A 271 -47.67 20.06 6.94
C ASN A 271 -48.45 19.28 8.02
N PHE A 272 -47.89 19.07 9.22
CA PHE A 272 -48.62 18.52 10.36
C PHE A 272 -49.67 19.51 10.88
N ARG A 273 -50.84 19.00 11.25
CA ARG A 273 -52.01 19.81 11.61
C ARG A 273 -52.45 19.56 13.04
N LEU A 274 -53.26 20.47 13.57
CA LEU A 274 -54.02 20.23 14.79
C LEU A 274 -55.18 19.26 14.51
N GLU A 275 -55.36 18.27 15.39
CA GLU A 275 -56.44 17.28 15.29
C GLU A 275 -57.31 17.28 16.55
N ASN A 276 -58.53 16.74 16.47
CA ASN A 276 -59.47 16.59 17.58
C ASN A 276 -59.98 17.90 18.20
N LEU A 277 -59.85 19.03 17.49
CA LEU A 277 -60.36 20.33 17.89
C LEU A 277 -61.08 21.02 16.71
N PRO A 278 -62.24 21.66 16.93
CA PRO A 278 -62.91 22.44 15.89
C PRO A 278 -62.05 23.62 15.43
N GLY A 279 -61.84 23.75 14.12
CA GLY A 279 -61.01 24.82 13.56
C GLY A 279 -61.53 26.23 13.82
N ASP A 280 -62.85 26.40 13.93
CA ASP A 280 -63.50 27.67 14.25
C ASP A 280 -63.13 28.17 15.65
N ASP A 281 -63.12 27.26 16.64
CA ASP A 281 -62.81 27.58 18.03
C ASP A 281 -61.34 27.99 18.18
N ILE A 282 -60.43 27.25 17.52
CA ILE A 282 -58.99 27.59 17.50
C ILE A 282 -58.77 28.97 16.87
N ARG A 283 -59.40 29.25 15.72
CA ARG A 283 -59.29 30.57 15.07
C ARG A 283 -59.79 31.67 15.98
N ARG A 284 -60.95 31.50 16.60
CA ARG A 284 -61.53 32.50 17.50
C ARG A 284 -60.61 32.76 18.69
N LEU A 285 -60.14 31.71 19.34
CA LEU A 285 -59.26 31.78 20.50
C LEU A 285 -57.95 32.51 20.19
N LEU A 286 -57.28 32.14 19.09
CA LEU A 286 -56.04 32.79 18.68
C LEU A 286 -56.27 34.23 18.16
N THR A 287 -57.42 34.51 17.55
CA THR A 287 -57.77 35.86 17.10
C THR A 287 -57.93 36.82 18.29
N LEU A 288 -58.50 36.35 19.42
CA LEU A 288 -58.60 37.16 20.64
C LEU A 288 -57.23 37.60 21.16
N HIS A 289 -56.25 36.68 21.16
CA HIS A 289 -54.86 37.00 21.51
C HIS A 289 -54.23 38.01 20.55
N THR A 290 -54.45 37.87 19.24
CA THR A 290 -53.89 38.83 18.26
C THR A 290 -54.52 40.22 18.31
N ARG A 291 -55.73 40.36 18.88
CA ARG A 291 -56.46 41.63 18.99
C ARG A 291 -56.38 42.27 20.38
N GLY A 292 -55.88 41.55 21.39
CA GLY A 292 -55.81 42.03 22.77
C GLY A 292 -57.18 42.19 23.45
N GLU A 293 -58.22 41.52 22.94
CA GLU A 293 -59.61 41.67 23.41
C GLU A 293 -59.97 40.58 24.44
N TYR A 294 -59.48 40.70 25.68
CA TYR A 294 -59.95 39.90 26.83
C TYR A 294 -60.88 40.68 27.78
N ASP A 295 -61.06 41.99 27.53
CA ASP A 295 -61.80 42.88 28.43
C ASP A 295 -63.31 42.81 28.13
N VAL A 296 -64.00 41.89 28.81
CA VAL A 296 -65.47 41.87 28.83
C VAL A 296 -65.94 42.92 29.83
N ASP A 297 -66.05 44.17 29.39
CA ASP A 297 -66.69 45.24 30.16
C ASP A 297 -68.18 44.89 30.41
N PRO A 298 -68.63 44.68 31.66
CA PRO A 298 -69.98 44.20 31.96
C PRO A 298 -71.11 45.17 31.58
N ASP A 299 -70.81 46.43 31.23
CA ASP A 299 -71.81 47.45 30.91
C ASP A 299 -72.02 47.70 29.40
N ARG A 300 -71.37 46.92 28.51
CA ARG A 300 -71.54 47.07 27.05
C ARG A 300 -72.42 45.94 26.47
N PRO A 301 -73.61 46.24 25.91
CA PRO A 301 -74.45 45.19 25.33
C PRO A 301 -73.77 44.60 24.08
N PRO A 302 -73.80 43.27 23.88
CA PRO A 302 -73.20 42.62 22.73
C PRO A 302 -73.92 43.01 21.44
N LEU A 303 -73.14 43.33 20.39
CA LEU A 303 -73.65 43.45 19.02
C LEU A 303 -74.06 42.05 18.51
N PRO A 304 -75.20 41.92 17.81
CA PRO A 304 -75.68 40.61 17.38
C PRO A 304 -74.86 40.10 16.19
N LEU A 305 -74.30 38.90 16.34
CA LEU A 305 -73.91 38.04 15.24
C LEU A 305 -74.96 36.94 15.12
N ASP A 306 -75.55 36.82 13.94
CA ASP A 306 -76.58 35.85 13.59
C ASP A 306 -76.12 34.40 13.82
N GLY A 307 -76.99 33.58 14.42
CA GLY A 307 -76.99 32.12 14.27
C GLY A 307 -76.73 31.28 15.53
N ASP A 308 -77.82 30.88 16.19
CA ASP A 308 -78.05 29.72 17.08
C ASP A 308 -77.11 29.38 18.26
N GLY A 309 -77.65 29.65 19.46
CA GLY A 309 -78.04 28.60 20.42
C GLY A 309 -76.95 27.81 21.15
N PHE A 310 -76.49 28.34 22.29
CA PHE A 310 -75.66 27.64 23.28
C PHE A 310 -76.35 26.36 23.84
N ILE A 311 -75.71 25.19 23.73
CA ILE A 311 -76.04 24.01 24.54
C ILE A 311 -75.06 23.94 25.70
N VAL A 312 -75.52 24.27 26.90
CA VAL A 312 -74.88 23.88 28.15
C VAL A 312 -75.27 22.42 28.42
N MET A 313 -74.36 21.47 28.16
CA MET A 313 -74.52 20.09 28.63
C MET A 313 -74.29 20.06 30.14
N ARG A 314 -75.41 20.13 30.89
CA ARG A 314 -75.52 19.52 32.22
C ARG A 314 -75.35 18.01 32.06
N GLY A 315 -74.35 17.43 32.71
CA GLY A 315 -74.26 15.98 32.88
C GLY A 315 -75.34 15.49 33.85
N SER A 316 -76.19 14.58 33.38
CA SER A 316 -77.14 13.82 34.18
C SER A 316 -76.58 12.43 34.47
N GLU A 317 -76.44 12.16 35.77
CA GLU A 317 -76.77 10.92 36.52
C GLU A 317 -76.66 9.54 35.83
N SER A 318 -75.86 8.67 36.45
CA SER A 318 -76.17 7.24 36.59
C SER A 318 -75.62 6.75 37.93
N ASP A 319 -76.50 6.07 38.67
CA ASP A 319 -76.35 5.50 40.01
C ASP A 319 -75.23 4.47 40.14
N ASP A 320 -74.60 4.39 41.32
CA ASP A 320 -74.55 3.15 42.12
C ASP A 320 -74.04 3.41 43.55
N ASP A 321 -74.97 3.14 44.48
CA ASP A 321 -74.93 2.66 45.86
C ASP A 321 -73.90 3.12 46.92
N ALA A 322 -74.53 3.47 48.04
CA ALA A 322 -73.97 3.97 49.28
C ALA A 322 -73.33 2.87 50.15
N SER A 323 -72.24 3.24 50.83
CA SER A 323 -72.13 2.96 52.27
C SER A 323 -71.31 4.04 52.99
N THR A 324 -71.97 4.61 53.99
CA THR A 324 -71.52 5.45 55.10
C THR A 324 -70.14 5.08 55.67
N ILE A 325 -69.32 6.09 56.01
CA ILE A 325 -69.07 6.52 57.41
C ILE A 325 -68.31 7.85 57.44
N THR A 326 -68.79 8.69 58.34
CA THR A 326 -68.38 10.02 58.77
C THR A 326 -67.09 10.07 59.59
N SER A 327 -66.29 11.14 59.44
CA SER A 327 -65.72 11.93 60.56
C SER A 327 -65.11 13.22 59.96
N ALA A 328 -65.71 14.40 60.08
CA ALA A 328 -65.89 15.23 61.26
C ALA A 328 -64.57 15.54 61.97
N HIS A 329 -64.09 16.78 61.74
CA HIS A 329 -63.48 17.74 62.68
C HIS A 329 -62.35 18.49 61.97
N SER A 330 -62.15 19.79 62.06
CA SER A 330 -62.96 20.93 62.50
C SER A 330 -62.14 22.15 62.08
N ARG A 331 -62.82 23.14 61.51
CA ARG A 331 -62.38 24.53 61.38
C ARG A 331 -61.68 25.01 62.67
N GLU A 332 -60.57 25.72 62.51
CA GLU A 332 -60.38 26.99 63.20
C GLU A 332 -59.38 27.88 62.45
N GLN A 333 -59.90 29.01 61.98
CA GLN A 333 -59.15 30.19 61.55
C GLN A 333 -58.71 30.95 62.80
N SER A 334 -57.45 31.37 62.87
CA SER A 334 -57.04 32.48 63.72
C SER A 334 -56.25 33.50 62.92
N TYR A 335 -56.69 34.75 63.07
CA TYR A 335 -56.17 35.97 62.48
C TYR A 335 -55.09 36.58 63.39
N ASP A 336 -54.21 37.35 62.75
CA ASP A 336 -53.49 38.54 63.26
C ASP A 336 -52.18 38.35 64.04
N SER A 337 -51.04 38.73 63.46
CA SER A 337 -50.46 40.07 63.68
C SER A 337 -49.07 40.25 63.05
N LYS A 338 -48.86 41.47 62.57
CA LYS A 338 -47.76 42.02 61.78
C LYS A 338 -46.37 41.95 62.44
N SER A 339 -45.33 41.67 61.64
CA SER A 339 -44.00 42.26 61.82
C SER A 339 -43.48 42.74 60.47
N SER A 340 -42.99 43.98 60.45
CA SER A 340 -42.53 44.73 59.28
C SER A 340 -41.03 44.53 59.06
N GLY A 341 -40.65 44.14 57.84
CA GLY A 341 -39.29 44.10 57.30
C GLY A 341 -39.35 44.20 55.75
N PRO A 342 -38.30 44.72 55.08
CA PRO A 342 -38.45 45.61 53.93
C PRO A 342 -38.47 44.89 52.57
N ASP A 343 -39.09 45.58 51.59
CA ASP A 343 -39.03 45.39 50.15
C ASP A 343 -39.43 44.01 49.64
N ALA A 344 -40.74 43.85 49.39
CA ALA A 344 -41.23 42.86 48.44
C ALA A 344 -40.61 43.18 47.08
N ILE A 345 -39.58 42.39 46.74
CA ILE A 345 -39.13 42.18 45.38
C ILE A 345 -40.38 41.75 44.61
N ASP A 346 -40.72 42.53 43.60
CA ASP A 346 -41.71 42.23 42.58
C ASP A 346 -41.42 40.82 42.07
N PHE A 347 -42.19 39.82 42.50
CA PHE A 347 -42.19 38.53 41.86
C PHE A 347 -42.79 38.79 40.49
N LEU A 348 -41.93 38.86 39.46
CA LEU A 348 -42.33 38.78 38.07
C LEU A 348 -43.24 37.55 37.93
N ASP A 349 -44.53 37.78 37.70
CA ASP A 349 -45.49 36.73 37.39
C ASP A 349 -44.97 35.95 36.17
N ASP A 350 -44.66 34.66 36.36
CA ASP A 350 -44.34 33.75 35.25
C ASP A 350 -45.54 33.74 34.29
N PRO A 351 -45.40 34.20 33.03
CA PRO A 351 -46.50 34.28 32.08
C PRO A 351 -47.08 32.90 31.73
N SER A 352 -46.44 31.79 32.09
CA SER A 352 -47.00 30.43 31.95
C SER A 352 -48.09 30.09 32.98
N GLN A 353 -48.14 30.79 34.12
CA GLN A 353 -49.11 30.53 35.20
C GLN A 353 -50.38 31.40 35.12
N ASN A 354 -50.43 32.35 34.18
CA ASN A 354 -51.63 33.14 33.94
C ASN A 354 -52.54 32.43 32.91
N PRO A 355 -53.78 32.03 33.26
CA PRO A 355 -54.69 31.31 32.35
C PRO A 355 -55.16 32.16 31.15
N VAL A 356 -54.87 33.46 31.15
CA VAL A 356 -55.16 34.41 30.05
C VAL A 356 -53.95 34.63 29.14
N SER A 357 -52.79 34.05 29.48
CA SER A 357 -51.57 34.19 28.68
C SER A 357 -51.64 33.43 27.36
N LEU A 358 -51.02 34.00 26.33
CA LEU A 358 -50.84 33.36 25.04
C LEU A 358 -50.13 32.01 25.20
N GLN A 359 -49.10 31.92 26.05
CA GLN A 359 -48.31 30.68 26.20
C GLN A 359 -49.17 29.53 26.76
N SER A 360 -49.98 29.78 27.80
CA SER A 360 -50.89 28.77 28.36
C SER A 360 -51.89 28.24 27.32
N THR A 361 -52.34 29.12 26.42
CA THR A 361 -53.20 28.72 25.29
C THR A 361 -52.44 27.85 24.28
N LEU A 362 -51.19 28.21 23.93
CA LEU A 362 -50.37 27.39 23.03
C LEU A 362 -50.08 26.02 23.65
N ASP A 363 -49.71 25.95 24.92
CA ASP A 363 -49.41 24.71 25.65
C ASP A 363 -50.63 23.78 25.73
N SER A 364 -51.83 24.33 25.76
CA SER A 364 -53.08 23.56 25.68
C SER A 364 -53.36 22.99 24.27
N LEU A 365 -52.87 23.65 23.22
CA LEU A 365 -53.04 23.22 21.81
C LEU A 365 -51.94 22.24 21.36
N LEU A 366 -50.72 22.34 21.89
CA LEU A 366 -49.56 21.53 21.48
C LEU A 366 -49.76 20.00 21.63
N PRO A 367 -50.44 19.46 22.65
CA PRO A 367 -50.77 18.03 22.72
C PRO A 367 -51.61 17.51 21.56
N HIS A 368 -52.36 18.40 20.88
CA HIS A 368 -53.19 18.08 19.73
C HIS A 368 -52.43 18.15 18.39
N ASP A 369 -51.18 18.63 18.40
CA ASP A 369 -50.30 18.67 17.23
C ASP A 369 -49.97 17.25 16.74
N GLN A 370 -50.20 17.00 15.45
CA GLN A 370 -49.96 15.70 14.85
C GLN A 370 -48.47 15.30 14.87
N LEU A 371 -47.53 16.24 14.76
CA LEU A 371 -46.10 15.91 14.79
C LEU A 371 -45.69 15.43 16.17
N ARG A 372 -46.02 16.19 17.23
CA ARG A 372 -45.73 15.79 18.62
C ARG A 372 -46.33 14.43 18.97
N ARG A 373 -47.58 14.18 18.58
CA ARG A 373 -48.21 12.86 18.79
C ARG A 373 -47.55 11.76 17.96
N ALA A 374 -47.15 12.03 16.72
CA ALA A 374 -46.44 11.05 15.90
C ALA A 374 -45.07 10.67 16.48
N ILE A 375 -44.37 11.63 17.10
CA ILE A 375 -43.12 11.40 17.83
C ILE A 375 -43.39 10.57 19.09
N ALA A 376 -44.34 10.99 19.93
CA ALA A 376 -44.71 10.29 21.17
C ALA A 376 -45.18 8.84 20.92
N GLN A 377 -45.91 8.61 19.83
CA GLN A 377 -46.37 7.27 19.43
C GLN A 377 -45.28 6.43 18.73
N ARG A 378 -44.02 6.87 18.73
CA ARG A 378 -42.89 6.24 18.03
C ARG A 378 -43.18 5.94 16.54
N LYS A 379 -43.98 6.78 15.87
CA LYS A 379 -44.32 6.63 14.43
C LYS A 379 -43.29 7.30 13.52
N LEU A 380 -42.79 8.47 13.92
CA LEU A 380 -41.88 9.28 13.10
C LEU A 380 -41.00 10.17 13.98
N PHE A 381 -39.77 10.46 13.55
CA PHE A 381 -38.82 11.35 14.26
C PHE A 381 -38.55 10.95 15.73
N HIS A 382 -38.78 9.69 16.09
CA HIS A 382 -38.61 9.18 17.44
C HIS A 382 -37.17 8.72 17.71
N ASP A 383 -36.33 8.67 16.67
CA ASP A 383 -34.93 8.26 16.68
C ASP A 383 -33.99 9.44 17.02
N GLY A 384 -34.27 10.13 18.13
CA GLY A 384 -33.42 11.17 18.70
C GLY A 384 -33.59 12.58 18.14
N TRP A 385 -34.63 12.85 17.34
CA TRP A 385 -34.93 14.22 16.90
C TRP A 385 -35.53 15.05 18.02
N LYS A 386 -35.12 16.31 18.08
CA LYS A 386 -35.56 17.32 19.05
C LYS A 386 -36.15 18.52 18.32
N GLU A 387 -37.09 19.18 18.97
CA GLU A 387 -37.68 20.44 18.53
C GLU A 387 -37.63 21.43 19.68
N GLY A 388 -37.37 22.71 19.37
CA GLY A 388 -37.40 23.77 20.37
C GLY A 388 -38.79 23.98 20.95
N HIS A 389 -38.85 24.59 22.13
CA HIS A 389 -40.13 24.97 22.73
C HIS A 389 -40.87 25.97 21.83
N ILE A 390 -42.12 25.68 21.47
CA ILE A 390 -42.92 26.52 20.59
C ILE A 390 -43.57 27.63 21.41
N THR A 391 -43.07 28.85 21.25
CA THR A 391 -43.54 30.06 21.95
C THR A 391 -44.21 31.07 21.01
N PHE A 392 -44.51 30.64 19.78
CA PHE A 392 -45.05 31.47 18.72
C PHE A 392 -46.37 30.91 18.16
N LEU A 393 -47.23 31.81 17.66
CA LEU A 393 -48.52 31.47 17.05
C LEU A 393 -48.37 30.53 15.84
N PRO A 394 -49.38 29.69 15.54
CA PRO A 394 -49.38 28.83 14.36
C PRO A 394 -48.97 29.57 13.09
N SER A 395 -48.09 28.98 12.27
CA SER A 395 -47.52 29.62 11.09
C SER A 395 -48.45 29.61 9.87
N TYR A 396 -49.55 28.85 9.93
CA TYR A 396 -50.48 28.62 8.82
C TYR A 396 -51.92 28.48 9.33
N LYS A 397 -52.98 28.86 8.62
CA LYS A 397 -53.05 29.59 7.34
C LYS A 397 -53.58 31.01 7.58
N TYR A 398 -52.95 31.99 6.96
CA TYR A 398 -53.33 33.40 7.05
C TYR A 398 -53.93 33.93 5.75
N ASP A 399 -54.68 35.02 5.84
CA ASP A 399 -55.04 35.79 4.66
C ASP A 399 -53.85 36.68 4.25
N VAL A 400 -53.45 36.60 2.98
CA VAL A 400 -52.31 37.36 2.45
C VAL A 400 -52.55 38.86 2.63
N GLY A 401 -51.54 39.57 3.13
CA GLY A 401 -51.60 41.01 3.42
C GLY A 401 -52.11 41.36 4.82
N THR A 402 -52.41 40.38 5.67
CA THR A 402 -52.96 40.62 7.03
C THR A 402 -52.00 40.18 8.15
N ILE A 403 -52.13 40.84 9.30
CA ILE A 403 -51.44 40.50 10.56
C ILE A 403 -52.50 39.92 11.49
N GLY A 404 -52.29 38.68 11.96
CA GLY A 404 -53.17 38.04 12.95
C GLY A 404 -54.54 37.55 12.45
N LEU A 405 -54.88 37.72 11.17
CA LEU A 405 -56.13 37.18 10.60
C LEU A 405 -55.90 35.81 9.93
N PHE A 406 -56.54 34.80 10.50
CA PHE A 406 -56.53 33.43 9.97
C PHE A 406 -57.54 33.22 8.83
N ASP A 407 -57.31 32.19 8.02
CA ASP A 407 -58.00 31.85 6.76
C ASP A 407 -59.52 32.13 6.73
N SER A 408 -59.92 33.17 5.97
CA SER A 408 -61.33 33.52 5.73
C SER A 408 -61.91 32.90 4.44
N SER A 409 -61.14 32.08 3.74
CA SER A 409 -61.60 31.40 2.52
C SER A 409 -62.73 30.39 2.80
N GLU A 410 -63.44 29.96 1.75
CA GLU A 410 -64.52 28.96 1.84
C GLU A 410 -64.12 27.65 2.54
N LYS A 411 -62.82 27.32 2.56
CA LYS A 411 -62.29 26.10 3.17
C LYS A 411 -61.96 26.26 4.65
N GLN A 412 -61.92 27.50 5.16
CA GLN A 412 -61.65 27.89 6.54
C GLN A 412 -60.72 26.90 7.28
N ARG A 413 -59.46 26.82 6.84
CA ARG A 413 -58.50 25.86 7.38
C ARG A 413 -58.17 26.19 8.84
N ALA A 414 -58.06 25.15 9.67
CA ALA A 414 -57.66 25.33 11.06
C ALA A 414 -56.20 25.84 11.14
N PRO A 415 -55.89 26.79 12.04
CA PRO A 415 -54.52 27.20 12.33
C PRO A 415 -53.65 25.99 12.72
N SER A 416 -52.41 25.91 12.23
CA SER A 416 -51.50 24.79 12.46
C SER A 416 -50.04 25.22 12.34
N TRP A 417 -49.16 24.57 13.10
CA TRP A 417 -47.70 24.71 12.98
C TRP A 417 -47.19 23.78 11.87
N CYS A 418 -47.37 24.22 10.63
CA CYS A 418 -46.93 23.49 9.45
C CYS A 418 -45.41 23.62 9.22
N ASP A 419 -44.86 24.80 9.49
CA ASP A 419 -43.46 25.14 9.27
C ASP A 419 -42.66 24.84 10.54
N ARG A 420 -41.66 23.94 10.46
CA ARG A 420 -40.95 23.41 11.64
C ARG A 420 -39.45 23.32 11.43
N ILE A 421 -38.69 23.40 12.52
CA ILE A 421 -37.24 23.19 12.56
C ILE A 421 -36.94 22.17 13.66
N LEU A 422 -36.55 20.96 13.25
CA LEU A 422 -36.07 19.91 14.14
C LEU A 422 -34.56 19.78 13.98
N TYR A 423 -33.90 19.30 15.02
CA TYR A 423 -32.49 18.97 14.98
C TYR A 423 -32.21 17.64 15.67
N ARG A 424 -31.10 17.01 15.33
CA ARG A 424 -30.65 15.77 15.94
C ARG A 424 -29.13 15.76 16.04
N THR A 425 -28.63 15.17 17.12
CA THR A 425 -27.21 14.88 17.29
C THR A 425 -26.92 13.40 17.11
N ARG A 426 -25.68 13.05 16.78
CA ARG A 426 -25.22 11.65 16.78
C ARG A 426 -25.48 10.96 18.13
N LYS A 427 -25.19 11.65 19.23
CA LYS A 427 -25.40 11.12 20.58
C LYS A 427 -26.86 10.72 20.78
N ASP A 428 -27.80 11.60 20.43
CA ASP A 428 -29.23 11.33 20.57
C ASP A 428 -29.67 10.09 19.76
N LYS A 429 -29.12 9.92 18.56
CA LYS A 429 -29.38 8.74 17.72
C LYS A 429 -28.79 7.46 18.33
N GLN A 430 -27.54 7.50 18.79
CA GLN A 430 -26.87 6.36 19.41
C GLN A 430 -27.53 5.95 20.73
N ASP A 431 -27.95 6.91 21.55
CA ASP A 431 -28.66 6.67 22.80
C ASP A 431 -30.04 6.05 22.54
N TYR A 432 -30.71 6.46 21.47
CA TYR A 432 -31.93 5.80 21.01
C TYR A 432 -31.67 4.35 20.53
N ASP A 433 -30.68 4.14 19.66
CA ASP A 433 -30.35 2.81 19.13
C ASP A 433 -29.92 1.83 20.23
N ARG A 434 -29.17 2.32 21.22
CA ARG A 434 -28.80 1.54 22.41
C ARG A 434 -30.02 1.08 23.18
N ARG A 435 -30.95 2.01 23.50
CA ARG A 435 -32.21 1.69 24.19
C ARG A 435 -33.04 0.67 23.41
N MET A 436 -33.16 0.83 22.09
CA MET A 436 -33.91 -0.13 21.25
C MET A 436 -33.25 -1.51 21.19
N ALA A 437 -31.91 -1.57 21.17
CA ALA A 437 -31.18 -2.84 21.21
C ALA A 437 -31.36 -3.54 22.56
N GLU A 438 -31.37 -2.79 23.66
CA GLU A 438 -31.63 -3.30 25.01
C GLU A 438 -33.07 -3.82 25.14
N GLU A 439 -34.09 -3.05 24.70
CA GLU A 439 -35.50 -3.46 24.66
C GLU A 439 -35.67 -4.74 23.81
N ALA A 440 -35.03 -4.81 22.63
CA ALA A 440 -35.10 -6.00 21.76
C ALA A 440 -34.39 -7.21 22.37
N ALA A 441 -33.27 -6.99 23.07
CA ALA A 441 -32.56 -8.05 23.77
C ALA A 441 -33.37 -8.58 24.97
N ALA A 442 -34.04 -7.69 25.72
CA ALA A 442 -34.99 -8.06 26.77
C ALA A 442 -36.15 -8.87 26.20
N SER A 443 -36.84 -8.37 25.16
CA SER A 443 -37.93 -9.09 24.50
C SER A 443 -37.50 -10.45 23.93
N ARG A 444 -36.28 -10.58 23.42
CA ARG A 444 -35.72 -11.86 22.95
C ARG A 444 -35.47 -12.82 24.11
N LYS A 445 -34.92 -12.34 25.24
CA LYS A 445 -34.72 -13.13 26.46
C LYS A 445 -36.07 -13.60 27.03
N ASP A 446 -37.08 -12.74 27.05
CA ASP A 446 -38.42 -13.08 27.53
C ASP A 446 -39.09 -14.13 26.63
N LYS A 447 -38.96 -14.00 25.30
CA LYS A 447 -39.43 -15.02 24.34
C LYS A 447 -38.68 -16.35 24.50
N GLU A 448 -37.37 -16.30 24.74
CA GLU A 448 -36.56 -17.49 24.97
C GLU A 448 -36.97 -18.20 26.28
N MET A 449 -37.20 -17.45 27.36
CA MET A 449 -37.73 -17.97 28.63
C MET A 449 -39.12 -18.59 28.45
N LYS A 450 -40.03 -17.93 27.71
CA LYS A 450 -41.36 -18.47 27.37
C LYS A 450 -41.28 -19.75 26.52
N THR A 451 -40.35 -19.84 25.56
CA THR A 451 -40.16 -21.07 24.76
C THR A 451 -39.51 -22.23 25.52
N ARG A 452 -38.82 -21.96 26.64
CA ARG A 452 -38.25 -22.98 27.52
C ARG A 452 -39.27 -23.55 28.52
N GLY A 453 -40.54 -23.15 28.43
CA GLY A 453 -41.63 -23.71 29.23
C GLY A 453 -41.66 -23.19 30.67
N ILE A 454 -41.05 -22.04 30.93
CA ILE A 454 -41.28 -21.28 32.16
C ILE A 454 -42.49 -20.40 31.86
N GLU A 455 -43.68 -20.89 32.20
CA GLU A 455 -44.90 -20.07 32.20
C GLU A 455 -44.75 -19.00 33.30
N GLU A 456 -45.17 -17.77 33.00
CA GLU A 456 -45.43 -16.75 34.02
C GLU A 456 -46.61 -17.26 34.85
N ASP A 457 -46.32 -18.02 35.91
CA ASP A 457 -47.29 -18.20 36.99
C ASP A 457 -47.46 -16.83 37.65
N ASP A 458 -48.57 -16.16 37.33
CA ASP A 458 -49.06 -14.91 37.95
C ASP A 458 -49.37 -15.06 39.47
N ASP A 459 -48.86 -16.10 40.14
CA ASP A 459 -49.15 -16.46 41.54
C ASP A 459 -47.87 -16.57 42.41
N VAL A 460 -46.78 -15.90 42.07
CA VAL A 460 -45.69 -15.64 43.05
C VAL A 460 -45.93 -14.31 43.75
N LEU A 461 -47.02 -14.29 44.52
CA LEU A 461 -47.17 -13.42 45.68
C LEU A 461 -45.90 -13.57 46.52
N PHE A 462 -45.18 -12.47 46.73
CA PHE A 462 -44.02 -12.40 47.62
C PHE A 462 -44.23 -13.27 48.87
N SER A 463 -43.54 -14.41 48.97
CA SER A 463 -43.43 -15.12 50.24
C SER A 463 -42.49 -14.29 51.11
N TYR A 464 -43.09 -13.37 51.87
CA TYR A 464 -42.41 -12.62 52.93
C TYR A 464 -41.81 -13.63 53.91
N ASP A 465 -40.50 -13.80 53.86
CA ASP A 465 -39.71 -14.58 54.81
C ASP A 465 -39.18 -13.63 55.90
N PRO A 466 -39.77 -13.61 57.10
CA PRO A 466 -39.39 -12.68 58.17
C PRO A 466 -38.02 -12.96 58.79
N ASP A 467 -37.33 -14.03 58.39
CA ASP A 467 -36.04 -14.43 58.96
C ASP A 467 -34.82 -14.02 58.09
N ALA A 468 -35.05 -13.42 56.91
CA ALA A 468 -33.99 -13.01 55.98
C ALA A 468 -33.65 -11.51 56.00
N ASP A 469 -34.29 -10.71 56.86
CA ASP A 469 -34.16 -9.24 56.86
C ASP A 469 -33.02 -8.76 57.80
N GLY A 470 -31.84 -9.34 57.62
CA GLY A 470 -30.73 -9.17 58.55
C GLY A 470 -29.32 -9.11 57.95
N GLU A 471 -29.16 -8.99 56.62
CA GLU A 471 -27.84 -8.80 56.01
C GLU A 471 -27.81 -7.64 55.02
N GLU A 472 -26.85 -6.74 55.25
CA GLU A 472 -26.65 -5.46 54.57
C GLU A 472 -26.57 -5.59 53.04
N GLN A 473 -27.41 -4.81 52.34
CA GLN A 473 -27.27 -4.61 50.89
C GLN A 473 -25.90 -3.96 50.57
N PRO A 474 -25.14 -4.47 49.60
CA PRO A 474 -23.98 -3.75 49.08
C PRO A 474 -24.47 -2.53 48.28
N ASN A 475 -24.04 -1.34 48.68
CA ASN A 475 -24.20 -0.07 47.95
C ASN A 475 -23.85 -0.26 46.46
N GLY A 476 -24.83 -0.15 45.55
CA GLY A 476 -24.53 -0.17 44.12
C GLY A 476 -25.67 -0.41 43.11
N SER A 477 -26.92 -0.56 43.53
CA SER A 477 -28.05 -0.65 42.59
C SER A 477 -28.74 0.71 42.47
N PRO A 478 -28.79 1.37 41.30
CA PRO A 478 -29.69 2.49 41.10
C PRO A 478 -31.11 1.93 41.08
N GLY A 479 -31.92 2.35 42.05
CA GLY A 479 -33.37 2.13 42.01
C GLY A 479 -33.92 2.69 40.70
N ILE A 480 -34.75 1.89 40.05
CA ILE A 480 -35.54 2.31 38.90
C ILE A 480 -36.65 3.21 39.47
N ASP A 481 -36.42 4.51 39.52
CA ASP A 481 -37.49 5.50 39.66
C ASP A 481 -38.25 5.54 38.33
N TYR A 482 -39.50 5.06 38.36
CA TYR A 482 -40.47 5.28 37.30
C TYR A 482 -41.10 6.66 37.52
N ASP A 483 -40.35 7.70 37.16
CA ASP A 483 -40.82 9.07 37.17
C ASP A 483 -41.16 9.48 35.74
N GLU A 484 -42.35 9.07 35.29
CA GLU A 484 -42.92 9.45 34.00
C GLU A 484 -43.44 10.90 34.03
N TYR A 485 -42.68 11.89 34.51
CA TYR A 485 -43.04 13.32 34.43
C TYR A 485 -41.84 14.27 34.58
N ASP A 486 -40.67 13.97 34.01
CA ASP A 486 -39.53 14.91 34.00
C ASP A 486 -39.12 15.35 32.58
N ASP A 487 -40.12 15.70 31.77
CA ASP A 487 -39.93 16.40 30.48
C ASP A 487 -40.18 17.92 30.62
N ALA A 488 -40.02 18.44 31.84
CA ALA A 488 -40.04 19.87 32.13
C ALA A 488 -38.62 20.46 32.03
N THR A 489 -38.18 20.72 30.79
CA THR A 489 -37.23 21.79 30.44
C THR A 489 -35.88 21.85 31.18
N GLU A 490 -34.89 21.06 30.75
CA GLU A 490 -33.48 21.52 30.73
C GLU A 490 -33.24 22.38 29.48
N ASN A 491 -33.92 23.53 29.39
CA ASN A 491 -33.64 24.51 28.35
C ASN A 491 -32.36 25.29 28.73
N GLY A 492 -31.19 24.78 28.36
CA GLY A 492 -29.96 25.57 28.41
C GLY A 492 -28.63 24.82 28.51
N THR A 493 -28.62 23.52 28.80
CA THR A 493 -27.38 22.73 28.90
C THR A 493 -26.89 22.31 27.50
N PRO A 494 -25.66 22.66 27.09
CA PRO A 494 -25.11 22.24 25.81
C PRO A 494 -25.01 20.71 25.72
N VAL A 495 -25.53 20.11 24.66
CA VAL A 495 -25.47 18.66 24.45
C VAL A 495 -24.10 18.30 23.89
N GLU A 496 -23.28 17.56 24.66
CA GLU A 496 -22.00 17.01 24.19
C GLU A 496 -22.21 15.85 23.20
N VAL A 497 -21.52 15.88 22.07
CA VAL A 497 -21.62 14.94 20.95
C VAL A 497 -20.24 14.45 20.59
N VAL A 498 -19.98 13.14 20.64
CA VAL A 498 -18.71 12.59 20.16
C VAL A 498 -18.83 12.33 18.66
N THR A 499 -18.01 12.95 17.82
CA THR A 499 -18.03 12.76 16.35
C THR A 499 -17.57 11.35 15.94
N LYS A 500 -17.73 10.95 14.66
CA LYS A 500 -17.14 9.68 14.17
C LYS A 500 -15.65 9.60 14.47
N ASP A 501 -14.99 10.75 14.45
CA ASP A 501 -13.54 10.87 14.57
C ASP A 501 -13.09 11.06 16.03
N GLY A 502 -14.02 11.00 17.00
CA GLY A 502 -13.74 11.01 18.44
C GLY A 502 -13.67 12.39 19.10
N PHE A 503 -14.05 13.47 18.39
CA PHE A 503 -14.06 14.85 18.93
C PHE A 503 -15.33 15.14 19.71
N VAL A 504 -15.28 16.03 20.70
CA VAL A 504 -16.45 16.42 21.50
C VAL A 504 -16.99 17.75 20.99
N ASP A 505 -18.05 17.68 20.18
CA ASP A 505 -18.79 18.82 19.68
C ASP A 505 -19.98 19.13 20.61
N ARG A 506 -20.51 20.35 20.56
CA ARG A 506 -21.70 20.73 21.34
C ARG A 506 -22.69 21.51 20.49
N VAL A 507 -23.98 21.31 20.74
CA VAL A 507 -25.05 22.13 20.16
C VAL A 507 -25.95 22.72 21.24
N ARG A 508 -26.29 23.99 21.07
CA ARG A 508 -27.28 24.70 21.88
C ARG A 508 -28.21 25.49 20.98
N GLN A 509 -29.52 25.30 21.12
CA GLN A 509 -30.52 26.15 20.48
C GLN A 509 -30.69 27.43 21.32
N GLU A 510 -30.43 28.59 20.72
CA GLU A 510 -30.53 29.89 21.41
C GLU A 510 -31.93 30.51 21.28
N ILE A 511 -32.58 30.32 20.13
CA ILE A 511 -33.91 30.85 19.85
C ILE A 511 -34.65 29.98 18.85
N TYR A 512 -35.97 29.90 18.99
CA TYR A 512 -36.90 29.31 18.02
C TYR A 512 -38.17 30.15 17.97
N THR A 513 -38.41 30.84 16.85
CA THR A 513 -39.50 31.83 16.76
C THR A 513 -40.01 32.01 15.32
N SER A 514 -41.10 32.77 15.15
CA SER A 514 -41.71 33.09 13.86
C SER A 514 -41.89 34.59 13.65
N HIS A 515 -41.70 35.06 12.41
CA HIS A 515 -41.84 36.47 12.03
C HIS A 515 -43.28 36.79 11.60
N GLN A 516 -44.18 36.98 12.57
CA GLN A 516 -45.62 37.19 12.35
C GLN A 516 -45.95 38.44 11.50
N ARG A 517 -45.07 39.45 11.50
CA ARG A 517 -45.25 40.71 10.75
C ARG A 517 -45.01 40.59 9.25
N ILE A 518 -44.48 39.46 8.76
CA ILE A 518 -44.36 39.20 7.33
C ILE A 518 -45.72 38.73 6.79
N THR A 519 -46.28 39.47 5.84
CA THR A 519 -47.66 39.28 5.34
C THR A 519 -47.74 38.92 3.87
N SER A 520 -46.62 38.72 3.18
CA SER A 520 -46.58 38.48 1.73
C SER A 520 -46.93 37.05 1.32
N SER A 521 -47.04 36.12 2.27
CA SER A 521 -47.48 34.72 2.08
C SER A 521 -48.62 34.39 3.04
N ASP A 522 -49.35 33.30 2.77
CA ASP A 522 -50.33 32.71 3.68
C ASP A 522 -49.67 31.86 4.80
N HIS A 523 -48.35 31.68 4.73
CA HIS A 523 -47.49 31.16 5.80
C HIS A 523 -46.59 32.24 6.40
N LYS A 524 -46.21 32.05 7.67
CA LYS A 524 -45.26 32.91 8.39
C LYS A 524 -43.86 32.26 8.42
N PRO A 525 -42.78 33.03 8.21
CA PRO A 525 -41.43 32.49 8.27
C PRO A 525 -41.11 32.01 9.70
N VAL A 526 -40.38 30.90 9.81
CA VAL A 526 -39.90 30.34 11.08
C VAL A 526 -38.38 30.33 11.07
N ILE A 527 -37.78 30.66 12.20
CA ILE A 527 -36.32 30.77 12.34
C ILE A 527 -35.83 30.19 13.66
N SER A 528 -34.62 29.65 13.62
CA SER A 528 -33.90 29.17 14.79
C SER A 528 -32.42 29.53 14.68
N VAL A 529 -31.80 29.91 15.80
CA VAL A 529 -30.35 30.13 15.89
C VAL A 529 -29.76 29.08 16.82
N PHE A 530 -28.69 28.44 16.36
CA PHE A 530 -27.95 27.43 17.10
C PHE A 530 -26.52 27.90 17.30
N THR A 531 -25.96 27.67 18.49
CA THR A 531 -24.52 27.78 18.73
C THR A 531 -23.93 26.37 18.70
N LEU A 532 -22.90 26.20 17.88
CA LEU A 532 -22.18 24.95 17.68
C LEU A 532 -20.73 25.15 18.11
N ASP A 533 -20.30 24.29 19.02
CA ASP A 533 -18.89 24.13 19.36
C ASP A 533 -18.37 22.91 18.59
N TYR A 534 -17.28 23.07 17.84
CA TYR A 534 -16.69 22.01 17.05
C TYR A 534 -15.19 22.15 16.94
N ASP A 535 -14.51 21.03 16.72
CA ASP A 535 -13.08 21.00 16.53
C ASP A 535 -12.73 21.11 15.05
N ALA A 536 -11.84 22.01 14.62
CA ALA A 536 -11.45 22.22 13.23
C ALA A 536 -9.95 22.04 13.00
N VAL A 537 -9.59 21.53 11.83
CA VAL A 537 -8.20 21.42 11.39
C VAL A 537 -7.61 22.80 11.08
N VAL A 538 -6.44 23.09 11.64
CA VAL A 538 -5.64 24.28 11.32
C VAL A 538 -4.64 23.95 10.20
N PRO A 539 -4.77 24.55 9.00
CA PRO A 539 -3.95 24.18 7.83
C PRO A 539 -2.44 24.29 8.07
N GLU A 540 -2.00 25.34 8.76
CA GLU A 540 -0.57 25.58 9.01
C GLU A 540 0.04 24.51 9.91
N LEU A 541 -0.69 24.08 10.95
CA LEU A 541 -0.25 23.02 11.85
C LEU A 541 -0.26 21.66 11.14
N LYS A 542 -1.30 21.37 10.34
CA LYS A 542 -1.38 20.14 9.54
C LYS A 542 -0.18 20.02 8.59
N ALA A 543 0.20 21.12 7.94
CA ALA A 543 1.37 21.15 7.06
C ALA A 543 2.70 20.91 7.81
N GLN A 544 2.84 21.46 9.03
CA GLN A 544 4.02 21.24 9.88
C GLN A 544 4.15 19.77 10.29
N ILE A 545 3.06 19.18 10.81
CA ILE A 545 3.04 17.78 11.23
C ILE A 545 3.23 16.85 10.03
N HIS A 546 2.61 17.15 8.89
CA HIS A 546 2.85 16.38 7.64
C HIS A 546 4.33 16.36 7.26
N ALA A 547 5.02 17.51 7.31
CA ALA A 547 6.45 17.58 7.00
C ALA A 547 7.31 16.83 8.03
N GLU A 548 6.88 16.75 9.29
CA GLU A 548 7.55 15.98 10.33
C GLU A 548 7.39 14.47 10.11
N VAL A 549 6.15 14.00 9.93
CA VAL A 549 5.84 12.58 9.69
C VAL A 549 6.52 12.07 8.42
N ALA A 550 6.52 12.86 7.34
CA ALA A 550 7.24 12.51 6.12
C ALA A 550 8.75 12.34 6.37
N ARG A 551 9.36 13.24 7.14
CA ARG A 551 10.79 13.15 7.49
C ARG A 551 11.10 11.94 8.36
N GLU A 552 10.20 11.57 9.27
CA GLU A 552 10.35 10.39 10.11
C GLU A 552 10.25 9.10 9.29
N LEU A 553 9.28 9.00 8.38
CA LEU A 553 9.14 7.87 7.46
C LEU A 553 10.38 7.73 6.56
N ASP A 554 10.84 8.84 5.97
CA ASP A 554 12.07 8.85 5.17
C ASP A 554 13.29 8.41 6.01
N ARG A 555 13.37 8.82 7.28
CA ARG A 555 14.46 8.40 8.17
C ARG A 555 14.40 6.90 8.45
N VAL A 556 13.24 6.37 8.80
CA VAL A 556 13.04 4.94 9.08
C VAL A 556 13.31 4.10 7.85
N GLU A 557 12.87 4.53 6.67
CA GLU A 557 13.16 3.83 5.41
C GLU A 557 14.67 3.83 5.12
N ASN A 558 15.36 4.95 5.32
CA ASN A 558 16.81 5.01 5.13
C ASN A 558 17.59 4.19 6.17
N GLU A 559 17.14 4.15 7.42
CA GLU A 559 17.71 3.30 8.49
C GLU A 559 17.42 1.81 8.27
N GLY A 560 16.33 1.49 7.56
CA GLY A 560 15.95 0.14 7.18
C GLY A 560 16.66 -0.43 5.96
N ARG A 561 17.45 0.37 5.23
CA ARG A 561 18.16 -0.09 4.02
C ARG A 561 19.47 -0.81 4.37
N PRO A 562 19.71 -2.03 3.86
CA PRO A 562 20.98 -2.74 4.05
C PRO A 562 22.17 -1.97 3.47
N GLY A 563 23.24 -1.86 4.27
CA GLY A 563 24.43 -1.09 3.92
C GLY A 563 25.71 -1.86 4.18
N ILE A 564 26.42 -2.23 3.11
CA ILE A 564 27.73 -2.89 3.20
C ILE A 564 28.85 -1.93 2.78
N THR A 565 30.05 -2.17 3.30
CA THR A 565 31.29 -1.51 2.88
C THR A 565 32.24 -2.55 2.33
N VAL A 566 32.80 -2.31 1.15
CA VAL A 566 33.77 -3.20 0.48
C VAL A 566 35.16 -2.55 0.56
N VAL A 567 36.12 -3.29 1.10
CA VAL A 567 37.52 -2.86 1.23
C VAL A 567 38.41 -3.82 0.44
N ILE A 568 39.20 -3.27 -0.49
CA ILE A 568 40.17 -4.03 -1.28
C ILE A 568 41.46 -4.19 -0.45
N GLU A 569 41.95 -5.42 -0.27
CA GLU A 569 43.20 -5.66 0.43
C GLU A 569 44.42 -5.27 -0.43
N GLY A 570 45.22 -4.32 0.05
CA GLY A 570 46.49 -3.90 -0.56
C GLY A 570 46.60 -2.39 -0.78
N GLU A 571 47.62 -1.75 -0.20
CA GLU A 571 47.78 -0.28 -0.14
C GLU A 571 47.70 0.42 -1.51
N LYS A 572 48.19 -0.21 -2.58
CA LYS A 572 48.15 0.35 -3.95
C LYS A 572 46.80 0.19 -4.65
N GLN A 573 46.09 -0.92 -4.39
CA GLN A 573 44.80 -1.21 -5.01
C GLN A 573 43.67 -0.44 -4.31
N GLN A 574 43.81 -0.25 -3.00
CA GLN A 574 42.89 0.53 -2.17
C GLN A 574 42.86 2.02 -2.56
N ALA A 575 43.99 2.58 -3.00
CA ALA A 575 44.08 3.98 -3.46
C ALA A 575 43.42 4.22 -4.83
N GLU A 576 43.41 3.22 -5.71
CA GLU A 576 42.80 3.31 -7.04
C GLU A 576 41.36 2.77 -7.09
N GLY A 577 40.91 2.02 -6.07
CA GLY A 577 39.59 1.37 -6.06
C GLY A 577 39.43 0.29 -7.13
N VAL A 578 40.55 -0.29 -7.59
CA VAL A 578 40.61 -1.25 -8.70
C VAL A 578 41.44 -2.46 -8.28
N VAL A 579 40.93 -3.66 -8.57
CA VAL A 579 41.68 -4.91 -8.40
C VAL A 579 42.57 -5.12 -9.63
N ASP A 580 43.89 -5.09 -9.44
CA ASP A 580 44.88 -5.23 -10.52
C ASP A 580 45.73 -6.49 -10.31
N PHE A 581 45.55 -7.48 -11.18
CA PHE A 581 46.30 -8.74 -11.16
C PHE A 581 47.70 -8.63 -11.81
N GLY A 582 48.03 -7.49 -12.41
CA GLY A 582 49.31 -7.29 -13.11
C GLY A 582 49.48 -8.27 -14.29
N PRO A 583 50.68 -8.79 -14.57
CA PRO A 583 50.92 -9.70 -15.69
C PRO A 583 50.39 -11.11 -15.44
N VAL A 584 49.43 -11.60 -16.23
CA VAL A 584 48.79 -12.92 -16.08
C VAL A 584 49.13 -13.80 -17.29
N GLY A 585 49.77 -14.95 -17.04
CA GLY A 585 50.07 -15.98 -18.04
C GLY A 585 48.99 -17.05 -18.18
N PHE A 586 49.13 -17.88 -19.22
CA PHE A 586 48.24 -19.01 -19.43
C PHE A 586 48.43 -20.08 -18.34
N LEU A 587 47.32 -20.57 -17.78
CA LEU A 587 47.25 -21.47 -16.61
C LEU A 587 47.80 -20.92 -15.29
N GLU A 588 48.39 -19.72 -15.28
CA GLU A 588 48.80 -19.02 -14.06
C GLU A 588 47.55 -18.58 -13.30
N SER A 589 47.54 -18.82 -11.99
CA SER A 589 46.49 -18.37 -11.08
C SER A 589 47.01 -17.22 -10.23
N LYS A 590 46.21 -16.16 -10.11
CA LYS A 590 46.47 -15.06 -9.19
C LYS A 590 45.21 -14.76 -8.40
N SER A 591 45.35 -14.59 -7.08
CA SER A 591 44.23 -14.30 -6.20
C SER A 591 44.38 -12.94 -5.50
N CYS A 592 43.23 -12.32 -5.23
CA CYS A 592 43.09 -11.10 -4.43
C CYS A 592 41.92 -11.32 -3.46
N ALA A 593 42.01 -10.76 -2.25
CA ALA A 593 40.96 -10.81 -1.25
C ALA A 593 40.34 -9.42 -1.05
N LEU A 594 39.03 -9.40 -0.83
CA LEU A 594 38.24 -8.21 -0.50
C LEU A 594 37.56 -8.44 0.85
N THR A 595 37.66 -7.49 1.77
CA THR A 595 36.88 -7.54 3.01
C THR A 595 35.54 -6.85 2.78
N ILE A 596 34.43 -7.55 3.02
CA ILE A 596 33.07 -6.99 2.98
C ILE A 596 32.55 -6.94 4.41
N ALA A 597 32.11 -5.77 4.85
CA ALA A 597 31.59 -5.54 6.19
C ALA A 597 30.15 -5.01 6.14
N ASN A 598 29.24 -5.55 6.95
CA ASN A 598 27.93 -4.94 7.14
C ASN A 598 28.05 -3.76 8.12
N THR A 599 28.00 -2.55 7.57
CA THR A 599 28.07 -1.29 8.32
C THR A 599 26.69 -0.67 8.56
N GLY A 600 25.62 -1.33 8.09
CA GLY A 600 24.25 -0.90 8.28
C GLY A 600 23.67 -1.32 9.64
N SER A 601 22.45 -0.87 9.92
CA SER A 601 21.65 -1.23 11.10
C SER A 601 20.81 -2.49 10.92
N VAL A 602 20.73 -3.02 9.69
CA VAL A 602 19.92 -4.18 9.32
C VAL A 602 20.78 -5.27 8.69
N VAL A 603 20.24 -6.49 8.67
CA VAL A 603 20.86 -7.65 8.00
C VAL A 603 21.04 -7.36 6.51
N ALA A 604 22.20 -7.73 5.96
CA ALA A 604 22.51 -7.54 4.55
C ALA A 604 22.76 -8.88 3.85
N THR A 605 21.94 -9.18 2.84
CA THR A 605 22.13 -10.33 1.95
C THR A 605 22.71 -9.84 0.62
N PHE A 606 23.79 -10.45 0.16
CA PHE A 606 24.44 -10.07 -1.09
C PHE A 606 25.06 -11.24 -1.84
N ALA A 607 25.26 -11.07 -3.15
CA ALA A 607 25.89 -12.05 -4.04
C ALA A 607 26.58 -11.37 -5.22
N PHE A 608 27.60 -12.01 -5.81
CA PHE A 608 28.12 -11.60 -7.11
C PHE A 608 27.12 -12.02 -8.20
N VAL A 609 26.77 -11.07 -9.07
CA VAL A 609 25.85 -11.31 -10.18
C VAL A 609 26.64 -11.44 -11.47
N GLU A 610 26.41 -12.53 -12.20
CA GLU A 610 26.96 -12.70 -13.55
C GLU A 610 26.28 -11.73 -14.52
N LYS A 611 27.06 -11.15 -15.44
CA LYS A 611 26.52 -10.22 -16.43
C LYS A 611 25.46 -10.93 -17.29
N PRO A 612 24.25 -10.37 -17.44
CA PRO A 612 23.27 -10.93 -18.37
C PRO A 612 23.84 -10.87 -19.79
N THR A 613 23.99 -12.04 -20.42
CA THR A 613 24.42 -12.17 -21.81
C THR A 613 23.33 -11.57 -22.70
N THR A 614 23.71 -10.65 -23.60
CA THR A 614 22.78 -9.97 -24.54
C THR A 614 22.34 -10.85 -25.72
N GLY A 615 22.27 -12.17 -25.55
CA GLY A 615 21.93 -13.12 -26.60
C GLY A 615 21.01 -14.23 -26.08
N GLU A 616 19.80 -14.32 -26.62
CA GLU A 616 18.88 -15.43 -26.34
C GLU A 616 19.53 -16.76 -26.76
N GLY A 617 19.93 -17.59 -25.78
CA GLY A 617 20.30 -19.00 -26.01
C GLY A 617 21.73 -19.42 -25.65
N GLU A 618 22.60 -18.54 -25.15
CA GLU A 618 23.91 -18.95 -24.59
C GLU A 618 23.81 -19.04 -23.07
N GLU A 619 24.23 -20.18 -22.49
CA GLU A 619 24.34 -20.36 -21.03
C GLU A 619 25.13 -19.18 -20.43
N PRO A 620 24.79 -18.72 -19.21
CA PRO A 620 25.49 -17.63 -18.56
C PRO A 620 26.95 -18.05 -18.34
N SER A 621 27.85 -17.55 -19.19
CA SER A 621 29.28 -17.66 -18.97
C SER A 621 29.74 -16.33 -18.38
N GLY A 622 30.01 -16.29 -17.07
CA GLY A 622 30.84 -15.25 -16.51
C GLY A 622 32.16 -15.10 -17.30
N PRO A 623 32.94 -14.04 -17.08
CA PRO A 623 34.27 -13.94 -17.65
C PRO A 623 35.06 -15.22 -17.33
N GLY A 624 35.29 -16.09 -18.32
CA GLY A 624 35.88 -17.42 -18.12
C GLY A 624 37.31 -17.43 -17.57
N TRP A 625 37.84 -16.26 -17.19
CA TRP A 625 39.11 -16.05 -16.53
C TRP A 625 39.01 -15.61 -15.06
N LEU A 626 37.81 -15.31 -14.53
CA LEU A 626 37.61 -14.91 -13.14
C LEU A 626 36.70 -15.90 -12.40
N THR A 627 37.09 -16.23 -11.18
CA THR A 627 36.27 -17.01 -10.24
C THR A 627 36.14 -16.22 -8.95
N THR A 628 34.94 -16.16 -8.38
CA THR A 628 34.65 -15.48 -7.11
C THR A 628 34.11 -16.46 -6.08
N SER A 629 34.64 -16.43 -4.86
CA SER A 629 34.09 -17.18 -3.73
C SER A 629 34.15 -16.37 -2.44
N PHE A 630 33.32 -16.74 -1.45
CA PHE A 630 33.30 -16.10 -0.14
C PHE A 630 33.91 -17.05 0.90
N LEU A 631 34.81 -16.57 1.75
CA LEU A 631 35.41 -17.35 2.83
C LEU A 631 34.95 -16.80 4.18
N ARG A 632 34.31 -17.67 4.98
CA ARG A 632 34.02 -17.41 6.40
C ARG A 632 35.05 -18.16 7.25
N ALA A 633 35.69 -17.44 8.17
CA ALA A 633 36.54 -18.05 9.19
C ALA A 633 35.65 -18.55 10.33
N ASP A 634 35.60 -19.87 10.56
CA ASP A 634 34.89 -20.49 11.67
C ASP A 634 35.86 -21.35 12.49
N GLY A 635 36.51 -20.73 13.48
CA GLY A 635 37.58 -21.38 14.25
C GLY A 635 38.85 -21.61 13.43
N ASP A 636 39.32 -22.86 13.38
CA ASP A 636 40.53 -23.30 12.65
C ASP A 636 40.22 -23.75 11.20
N GLU A 637 38.95 -23.73 10.78
CA GLU A 637 38.49 -24.16 9.45
C GLU A 637 37.92 -22.98 8.64
N THR A 638 38.37 -22.84 7.39
CA THR A 638 37.84 -21.86 6.42
C THR A 638 36.79 -22.50 5.54
N ILE A 639 35.54 -22.02 5.61
CA ILE A 639 34.43 -22.54 4.81
C ILE A 639 34.27 -21.66 3.56
N GLU A 640 34.36 -22.30 2.39
CA GLU A 640 34.10 -21.67 1.10
C GLU A 640 32.58 -21.69 0.81
N LEU A 641 31.98 -20.51 0.77
CA LEU A 641 30.57 -20.29 0.50
C LEU A 641 30.40 -19.90 -0.97
N VAL A 642 29.53 -20.65 -1.66
CA VAL A 642 29.16 -20.41 -3.06
C VAL A 642 27.72 -19.89 -3.09
N GLY A 643 27.50 -18.71 -3.66
CA GLY A 643 26.17 -18.09 -3.80
C GLY A 643 25.96 -16.85 -2.94
N SER A 644 24.74 -16.67 -2.44
CA SER A 644 24.35 -15.53 -1.60
C SER A 644 24.84 -15.69 -0.16
N VAL A 645 25.37 -14.61 0.40
CA VAL A 645 25.82 -14.53 1.79
C VAL A 645 24.97 -13.52 2.54
N THR A 646 24.62 -13.84 3.78
CA THR A 646 23.90 -12.96 4.69
C THR A 646 24.82 -12.59 5.86
N LEU A 647 24.95 -11.29 6.15
CA LEU A 647 25.75 -10.76 7.26
C LEU A 647 24.89 -9.98 8.25
N GLU A 648 25.08 -10.27 9.54
CA GLU A 648 24.52 -9.45 10.62
C GLU A 648 25.27 -8.11 10.75
N PRO A 649 24.64 -7.05 11.30
CA PRO A 649 25.30 -5.77 11.56
C PRO A 649 26.61 -5.93 12.35
N GLY A 650 27.71 -5.44 11.81
CA GLY A 650 29.05 -5.55 12.40
C GLY A 650 29.85 -6.81 12.03
N GLU A 651 29.26 -7.75 11.30
CA GLU A 651 29.99 -8.91 10.77
C GLU A 651 30.78 -8.56 9.50
N THR A 652 31.86 -9.32 9.28
CA THR A 652 32.73 -9.19 8.11
C THR A 652 32.98 -10.54 7.45
N ILE A 653 33.13 -10.55 6.13
CA ILE A 653 33.54 -11.74 5.36
C ILE A 653 34.63 -11.37 4.35
N SER A 654 35.50 -12.33 4.02
CA SER A 654 36.47 -12.17 2.93
C SER A 654 35.89 -12.74 1.64
N ALA A 655 35.92 -11.98 0.55
CA ALA A 655 35.63 -12.45 -0.80
C ALA A 655 36.94 -12.63 -1.56
N HIS A 656 37.18 -13.84 -2.07
CA HIS A 656 38.34 -14.19 -2.87
C HIS A 656 38.00 -14.11 -4.35
N ILE A 657 38.83 -13.38 -5.10
CA ILE A 657 38.75 -13.26 -6.55
C ILE A 657 40.01 -13.91 -7.12
N GLU A 658 39.84 -14.96 -7.91
CA GLU A 658 40.92 -15.67 -8.61
C GLU A 658 40.87 -15.36 -10.11
N ALA A 659 41.98 -14.88 -10.67
CA ALA A 659 42.20 -14.74 -12.09
C ALA A 659 43.02 -15.92 -12.63
N ARG A 660 42.43 -16.69 -13.57
CA ARG A 660 43.08 -17.83 -14.23
C ARG A 660 42.53 -18.06 -15.62
N VAL A 661 43.38 -17.94 -16.65
CA VAL A 661 43.01 -18.28 -18.03
C VAL A 661 43.29 -19.76 -18.29
N SER A 662 42.23 -20.55 -18.46
CA SER A 662 42.33 -22.00 -18.71
C SER A 662 41.72 -22.46 -20.04
N ALA A 663 40.71 -21.74 -20.55
CA ALA A 663 40.02 -22.08 -21.78
C ALA A 663 40.86 -21.76 -23.03
N VAL A 664 41.00 -22.73 -23.95
CA VAL A 664 41.75 -22.57 -25.21
C VAL A 664 41.12 -21.53 -26.14
N SER A 665 39.79 -21.37 -26.12
CA SER A 665 39.08 -20.34 -26.89
C SER A 665 39.50 -18.93 -26.45
N GLN A 666 39.44 -18.67 -25.15
CA GLN A 666 39.84 -17.40 -24.55
C GLN A 666 41.33 -17.12 -24.74
N LEU A 667 42.17 -18.15 -24.56
CA LEU A 667 43.60 -18.10 -24.85
C LEU A 667 43.88 -17.57 -26.27
N ARG A 668 43.21 -18.13 -27.29
CA ARG A 668 43.38 -17.72 -28.69
C ARG A 668 42.95 -16.27 -28.89
N SER A 669 41.79 -15.88 -28.36
CA SER A 669 41.31 -14.49 -28.47
C SER A 669 42.24 -13.48 -27.79
N LEU A 670 42.85 -13.83 -26.65
CA LEU A 670 43.83 -12.99 -25.96
C LEU A 670 45.14 -12.89 -26.76
N ASN A 671 45.60 -14.00 -27.32
CA ASN A 671 46.77 -14.05 -28.18
C ASN A 671 46.61 -13.24 -29.47
N ASP A 672 45.43 -13.28 -30.10
CA ASP A 672 45.10 -12.52 -31.30
C ASP A 672 44.78 -11.05 -31.02
N GLY A 673 44.75 -10.64 -29.74
CA GLY A 673 44.45 -9.28 -29.32
C GLY A 673 42.98 -8.89 -29.44
N GLN A 674 42.09 -9.87 -29.66
CA GLN A 674 40.63 -9.70 -29.74
C GLN A 674 39.98 -9.56 -28.36
N ALA A 675 40.60 -10.12 -27.31
CA ALA A 675 40.15 -10.04 -25.93
C ALA A 675 41.16 -9.28 -25.05
N ARG A 676 40.69 -8.76 -23.91
CA ARG A 676 41.50 -8.14 -22.86
C ARG A 676 41.06 -8.66 -21.49
N LEU A 677 41.95 -8.60 -20.50
CA LEU A 677 41.67 -8.96 -19.12
C LEU A 677 41.15 -7.72 -18.36
N GLU A 678 39.95 -7.25 -18.71
CA GLU A 678 39.30 -6.10 -18.08
C GLU A 678 37.83 -6.46 -17.84
N ASP A 679 37.35 -6.32 -16.60
CA ASP A 679 35.96 -6.60 -16.24
C ASP A 679 35.47 -5.77 -15.04
N ILE A 680 34.17 -5.80 -14.74
CA ILE A 680 33.54 -5.18 -13.57
C ILE A 680 32.67 -6.24 -12.90
N LEU A 681 33.05 -6.61 -11.68
CA LEU A 681 32.25 -7.49 -10.83
C LEU A 681 31.15 -6.67 -10.16
N VAL A 682 29.92 -7.18 -10.20
CA VAL A 682 28.76 -6.54 -9.57
C VAL A 682 28.39 -7.34 -8.33
N LEU A 683 28.57 -6.74 -7.16
CA LEU A 683 28.11 -7.26 -5.89
C LEU A 683 26.74 -6.66 -5.59
N ARG A 684 25.68 -7.45 -5.78
CA ARG A 684 24.30 -7.03 -5.55
C ARG A 684 23.91 -7.26 -4.10
N VAL A 685 23.32 -6.23 -3.48
CA VAL A 685 22.73 -6.30 -2.15
C VAL A 685 21.22 -6.32 -2.30
N GLU A 686 20.55 -7.30 -1.71
CA GLU A 686 19.09 -7.37 -1.68
C GLU A 686 18.52 -6.15 -0.95
N ASP A 687 17.56 -5.45 -1.58
CA ASP A 687 16.97 -4.19 -1.11
C ASP A 687 17.99 -3.07 -0.76
N GLY A 688 19.22 -3.20 -1.28
CA GLY A 688 20.33 -2.29 -1.00
C GLY A 688 20.92 -1.66 -2.27
N ARG A 689 22.13 -1.09 -2.13
CA ARG A 689 22.89 -0.51 -3.25
C ARG A 689 23.82 -1.55 -3.88
N ASP A 690 23.84 -1.62 -5.21
CA ASP A 690 24.81 -2.42 -5.97
C ASP A 690 26.22 -1.82 -5.85
N HIS A 691 27.23 -2.68 -5.65
CA HIS A 691 28.64 -2.30 -5.58
C HIS A 691 29.40 -2.80 -6.81
N PHE A 692 30.16 -1.91 -7.45
CA PHE A 692 30.90 -2.20 -8.67
C PHE A 692 32.40 -2.27 -8.37
N VAL A 693 33.00 -3.44 -8.59
CA VAL A 693 34.43 -3.67 -8.38
C VAL A 693 35.10 -3.82 -9.75
N PRO A 694 35.79 -2.79 -10.26
CA PRO A 694 36.55 -2.90 -11.50
C PRO A 694 37.78 -3.79 -11.30
N VAL A 695 38.01 -4.69 -12.25
CA VAL A 695 39.08 -5.69 -12.24
C VAL A 695 39.88 -5.59 -13.54
N ARG A 696 41.21 -5.57 -13.44
CA ARG A 696 42.11 -5.51 -14.60
C ARG A 696 43.32 -6.46 -14.47
N GLY A 697 43.85 -6.84 -15.62
CA GLY A 697 45.08 -7.62 -15.76
C GLY A 697 45.76 -7.34 -17.09
N SER A 698 47.05 -7.66 -17.18
CA SER A 698 47.84 -7.54 -18.40
C SER A 698 48.19 -8.94 -18.91
N TRP A 699 47.78 -9.26 -20.14
CA TRP A 699 48.00 -10.57 -20.72
C TRP A 699 49.47 -10.81 -21.08
N LEU A 700 50.04 -11.93 -20.65
CA LEU A 700 51.35 -12.39 -21.09
C LEU A 700 51.20 -13.32 -22.32
N PRO A 701 51.77 -12.94 -23.48
CA PRO A 701 51.71 -13.77 -24.68
C PRO A 701 52.33 -15.16 -24.46
N THR A 702 51.69 -16.20 -25.00
CA THR A 702 52.17 -17.58 -24.92
C THR A 702 52.25 -18.25 -26.29
N CYS A 703 53.12 -19.26 -26.42
CA CYS A 703 53.25 -20.09 -27.61
C CYS A 703 52.08 -21.07 -27.77
N PHE A 704 51.33 -21.35 -26.70
CA PHE A 704 50.11 -22.16 -26.76
C PHE A 704 49.02 -21.38 -27.49
N GLY A 705 48.20 -22.07 -28.29
CA GLY A 705 47.10 -21.40 -29.02
C GLY A 705 47.54 -20.68 -30.28
N ARG A 706 48.77 -20.93 -30.78
CA ARG A 706 49.30 -20.38 -32.04
C ARG A 706 49.34 -21.45 -33.13
N SER A 707 49.50 -21.04 -34.39
CA SER A 707 49.69 -21.94 -35.52
C SER A 707 51.13 -22.42 -35.63
N VAL A 708 51.35 -23.53 -36.34
CA VAL A 708 52.72 -23.96 -36.69
C VAL A 708 53.45 -22.88 -37.49
N ASP A 709 52.76 -22.21 -38.41
CA ASP A 709 53.31 -21.12 -39.20
C ASP A 709 53.76 -19.91 -38.34
N GLU A 710 53.01 -19.55 -37.30
CA GLU A 710 53.44 -18.47 -36.40
C GLU A 710 54.68 -18.88 -35.59
N LEU A 711 54.71 -20.11 -35.08
CA LEU A 711 55.77 -20.57 -34.18
C LEU A 711 57.12 -20.73 -34.87
N ILE A 712 57.16 -21.12 -36.16
CA ILE A 712 58.43 -21.24 -36.90
C ILE A 712 59.12 -19.89 -37.18
N ARG A 713 58.41 -18.79 -36.95
CA ARG A 713 58.90 -17.41 -37.10
C ARG A 713 59.36 -16.81 -35.77
N VAL A 714 59.27 -17.55 -34.67
CA VAL A 714 59.75 -17.10 -33.36
C VAL A 714 61.26 -17.39 -33.25
N PRO A 715 62.13 -16.38 -33.06
CA PRO A 715 63.57 -16.57 -32.91
C PRO A 715 63.95 -17.11 -31.52
N GLU A 716 65.24 -17.39 -31.34
CA GLU A 716 65.78 -17.80 -30.03
C GLU A 716 65.53 -16.74 -28.95
N GLY A 717 65.20 -17.20 -27.73
CA GLY A 717 64.80 -16.34 -26.60
C GLY A 717 63.29 -16.23 -26.36
N GLY A 718 62.47 -16.88 -27.17
CA GLY A 718 61.07 -17.19 -26.84
C GLY A 718 60.07 -16.12 -27.27
N ILE A 719 58.80 -16.52 -27.31
CA ILE A 719 57.72 -15.69 -27.84
C ILE A 719 57.51 -14.40 -27.02
N ARG A 720 57.65 -14.45 -25.69
CA ARG A 720 57.47 -13.26 -24.84
C ARG A 720 58.50 -12.17 -25.14
N LYS A 721 59.75 -12.55 -25.39
CA LYS A 721 60.81 -11.62 -25.79
C LYS A 721 60.54 -11.07 -27.19
N PHE A 722 60.25 -11.95 -28.14
CA PHE A 722 60.01 -11.58 -29.54
C PHE A 722 58.85 -10.60 -29.70
N VAL A 723 57.70 -10.91 -29.09
CA VAL A 723 56.48 -10.08 -29.16
C VAL A 723 56.72 -8.71 -28.54
N ARG A 724 57.42 -8.66 -27.40
CA ARG A 724 57.75 -7.39 -26.72
C ARG A 724 58.73 -6.54 -27.55
N ASP A 725 59.81 -7.14 -28.03
CA ASP A 725 60.88 -6.41 -28.73
C ASP A 725 60.39 -5.85 -30.09
N ARG A 726 59.42 -6.52 -30.74
CA ARG A 726 58.78 -6.06 -31.98
C ARG A 726 57.46 -5.31 -31.79
N GLY A 727 56.96 -5.19 -30.55
CA GLY A 727 55.69 -4.53 -30.25
C GLY A 727 54.46 -5.18 -30.90
N ILE A 728 54.50 -6.49 -31.13
CA ILE A 728 53.41 -7.23 -31.79
C ILE A 728 52.20 -7.29 -30.85
N ARG A 729 51.03 -6.91 -31.34
CA ARG A 729 49.75 -7.01 -30.62
C ARG A 729 48.80 -7.84 -31.48
N GLY A 730 48.78 -9.17 -31.25
CA GLY A 730 47.92 -10.10 -31.99
C GLY A 730 48.68 -11.24 -32.64
N SER A 731 48.23 -11.66 -33.83
CA SER A 731 48.86 -12.72 -34.63
C SER A 731 50.24 -12.32 -35.16
N ILE A 732 51.12 -13.32 -35.32
CA ILE A 732 52.45 -13.10 -35.91
C ILE A 732 52.28 -13.05 -37.43
N ALA A 733 52.77 -11.96 -38.04
CA ALA A 733 52.58 -11.73 -39.47
C ALA A 733 53.34 -12.77 -40.33
N TYR A 734 52.65 -13.27 -41.37
CA TYR A 734 53.17 -14.33 -42.25
C TYR A 734 54.42 -13.95 -43.04
N ASP A 735 54.68 -12.65 -43.20
CA ASP A 735 55.85 -12.06 -43.88
C ASP A 735 57.11 -12.00 -43.00
N SER A 736 57.02 -12.38 -41.72
CA SER A 736 58.19 -12.50 -40.84
C SER A 736 59.11 -13.64 -41.26
N ASP A 737 60.42 -13.47 -41.01
CA ASP A 737 61.45 -14.45 -41.36
C ASP A 737 61.21 -15.81 -40.67
N VAL A 738 61.38 -16.90 -41.44
CA VAL A 738 61.32 -18.26 -40.91
C VAL A 738 62.67 -18.60 -40.26
N HIS A 739 62.66 -18.98 -38.99
CA HIS A 739 63.86 -19.23 -38.20
C HIS A 739 64.12 -20.72 -37.95
N CYS A 740 63.09 -21.58 -37.99
CA CYS A 740 63.25 -23.02 -37.75
C CYS A 740 62.35 -23.86 -38.67
N SER A 741 62.77 -25.10 -38.93
CA SER A 741 62.06 -26.01 -39.84
C SER A 741 60.79 -26.63 -39.23
N ALA A 742 60.58 -26.49 -37.93
CA ALA A 742 59.37 -26.88 -37.19
C ALA A 742 59.37 -26.15 -35.83
N PRO A 743 58.24 -26.08 -35.11
CA PRO A 743 58.15 -25.35 -33.84
C PRO A 743 59.18 -25.81 -32.81
N ARG A 744 60.00 -24.89 -32.29
CA ARG A 744 61.04 -25.18 -31.28
C ARG A 744 60.44 -25.72 -29.99
N GLU A 745 59.25 -25.24 -29.67
CA GLU A 745 58.43 -25.63 -28.54
C GLU A 745 58.08 -27.13 -28.58
N LEU A 746 57.72 -27.64 -29.76
CA LEU A 746 57.47 -29.06 -29.96
C LEU A 746 58.74 -29.85 -29.69
N PHE A 747 59.87 -29.47 -30.32
CA PHE A 747 61.17 -30.13 -30.13
C PHE A 747 61.53 -30.24 -28.64
N LYS A 748 61.43 -29.13 -27.90
CA LYS A 748 61.72 -29.08 -26.46
C LYS A 748 60.86 -30.02 -25.63
N LEU A 749 59.54 -30.05 -25.88
CA LEU A 749 58.62 -30.96 -25.18
C LEU A 749 58.98 -32.42 -25.44
N THR A 750 59.18 -32.78 -26.70
CA THR A 750 59.53 -34.15 -27.10
C THR A 750 60.92 -34.59 -26.63
N GLU A 751 61.92 -33.70 -26.63
CA GLU A 751 63.25 -33.97 -26.08
C GLU A 751 63.18 -34.21 -24.56
N ALA A 752 62.51 -33.31 -23.83
CA ALA A 752 62.31 -33.46 -22.39
C ALA A 752 61.57 -34.76 -22.05
N MET A 753 60.54 -35.11 -22.82
CA MET A 753 59.78 -36.35 -22.68
C MET A 753 60.67 -37.59 -22.89
N GLN A 754 61.53 -37.57 -23.92
CA GLN A 754 62.43 -38.69 -24.18
C GLN A 754 63.47 -38.86 -23.06
N THR A 755 64.12 -37.76 -22.63
CA THR A 755 65.07 -37.79 -21.51
C THR A 755 64.41 -38.28 -20.21
N LEU A 756 63.18 -37.88 -19.95
CA LEU A 756 62.43 -38.33 -18.77
C LEU A 756 62.00 -39.80 -18.89
N ALA A 757 61.64 -40.28 -20.08
CA ALA A 757 61.32 -41.69 -20.29
C ALA A 757 62.55 -42.60 -20.04
N GLU A 758 63.72 -42.23 -20.56
CA GLU A 758 64.99 -42.91 -20.28
C GLU A 758 65.31 -42.89 -18.77
N ARG A 759 65.07 -41.75 -18.11
CA ARG A 759 65.25 -41.61 -16.66
C ARG A 759 64.29 -42.50 -15.86
N CYS A 760 63.01 -42.56 -16.24
CA CYS A 760 62.01 -43.41 -15.62
C CYS A 760 62.39 -44.90 -15.72
N ALA A 761 62.83 -45.35 -16.90
CA ALA A 761 63.28 -46.72 -17.10
C ALA A 761 64.53 -47.06 -16.25
N ALA A 762 65.49 -46.12 -16.17
CA ALA A 762 66.68 -46.28 -15.34
C ALA A 762 66.34 -46.31 -13.83
N ASP A 763 65.45 -45.43 -13.37
CA ASP A 763 65.01 -45.37 -11.98
C ASP A 763 64.27 -46.67 -11.58
N GLU A 764 63.45 -47.27 -12.46
CA GLU A 764 62.78 -48.57 -12.19
C GLU A 764 63.80 -49.72 -12.08
N ALA A 765 64.88 -49.66 -12.86
CA ALA A 765 65.95 -50.67 -12.80
C ALA A 765 66.85 -50.53 -11.56
N MET A 766 67.01 -49.32 -11.02
CA MET A 766 67.97 -49.02 -9.95
C MET A 766 67.35 -48.87 -8.56
N LEU A 767 66.07 -48.45 -8.45
CA LEU A 767 65.40 -48.16 -7.18
C LEU A 767 64.43 -49.29 -6.80
N ALA A 768 64.66 -49.95 -5.67
CA ALA A 768 63.90 -51.13 -5.25
C ALA A 768 62.39 -50.88 -5.04
N ASP A 769 62.01 -49.66 -4.70
CA ASP A 769 60.62 -49.28 -4.35
C ASP A 769 59.89 -48.54 -5.49
N MET A 770 60.51 -48.39 -6.67
CA MET A 770 59.91 -47.65 -7.80
C MET A 770 59.39 -48.62 -8.86
N ARG A 771 58.10 -48.50 -9.22
CA ARG A 771 57.47 -49.27 -10.30
C ARG A 771 56.76 -48.33 -11.26
N LEU A 772 56.96 -48.56 -12.55
CA LEU A 772 56.29 -47.77 -13.58
C LEU A 772 54.84 -48.23 -13.78
N PRO A 773 53.91 -47.30 -14.08
CA PRO A 773 52.57 -47.66 -14.52
C PRO A 773 52.61 -48.60 -15.73
N ARG A 774 51.94 -49.75 -15.61
CA ARG A 774 51.91 -50.78 -16.65
C ARG A 774 50.80 -50.55 -17.69
N ASP A 775 49.94 -49.58 -17.47
CA ASP A 775 48.87 -49.24 -18.41
C ASP A 775 49.45 -48.79 -19.76
N PRO A 776 48.94 -49.31 -20.90
CA PRO A 776 49.42 -48.92 -22.23
C PRO A 776 49.16 -47.45 -22.56
N GLY A 777 48.23 -46.76 -21.90
CA GLY A 777 47.94 -45.35 -22.09
C GLY A 777 48.96 -44.41 -21.46
N TRP A 778 49.73 -44.87 -20.47
CA TRP A 778 50.72 -44.03 -19.80
C TRP A 778 51.92 -43.69 -20.73
N PRO A 779 52.46 -42.46 -20.74
CA PRO A 779 52.11 -41.30 -19.92
C PRO A 779 51.07 -40.34 -20.55
N PHE A 780 50.43 -40.71 -21.67
CA PHE A 780 49.51 -39.79 -22.39
C PHE A 780 48.05 -39.85 -21.92
N GLU A 781 47.63 -40.87 -21.18
CA GLU A 781 46.25 -41.00 -20.73
C GLU A 781 46.10 -40.49 -19.29
N ALA A 782 45.34 -39.41 -19.09
CA ALA A 782 45.22 -38.75 -17.78
C ALA A 782 44.66 -39.65 -16.66
N SER A 783 43.81 -40.64 -16.99
CA SER A 783 43.29 -41.60 -16.00
C SER A 783 44.34 -42.56 -15.45
N THR A 784 45.54 -42.57 -16.05
CA THR A 784 46.66 -43.43 -15.62
C THR A 784 47.68 -42.70 -14.76
N TRP A 785 47.50 -41.39 -14.53
CA TRP A 785 48.46 -40.55 -13.81
C TRP A 785 48.38 -40.72 -12.30
N THR A 786 49.53 -40.67 -11.64
CA THR A 786 49.64 -40.84 -10.19
C THR A 786 49.91 -39.52 -9.44
N ALA A 787 50.25 -38.44 -10.15
CA ALA A 787 50.46 -37.13 -9.54
C ALA A 787 49.15 -36.48 -9.02
N GLY A 788 49.20 -35.70 -7.93
CA GLY A 788 48.05 -34.99 -7.38
C GLY A 788 47.58 -33.80 -8.25
N LEU A 789 46.26 -33.56 -8.31
CA LEU A 789 45.64 -32.56 -9.21
C LEU A 789 46.14 -31.11 -9.00
N ALA A 790 46.38 -30.72 -7.74
CA ALA A 790 46.84 -29.39 -7.37
C ALA A 790 48.30 -29.14 -7.76
N GLU A 791 49.19 -30.09 -7.44
CA GLU A 791 50.60 -30.08 -7.84
C GLU A 791 50.74 -30.04 -9.38
N GLN A 792 49.85 -30.75 -10.08
CA GLN A 792 49.81 -30.73 -11.54
C GLN A 792 49.43 -29.37 -12.13
N SER A 793 48.58 -28.60 -11.45
CA SER A 793 48.11 -27.31 -11.98
C SER A 793 49.21 -26.24 -11.95
N SER A 794 49.93 -26.13 -10.83
CA SER A 794 51.04 -25.17 -10.69
C SER A 794 52.19 -25.51 -11.64
N ALA A 795 52.63 -26.78 -11.65
CA ALA A 795 53.77 -27.19 -12.47
C ALA A 795 53.49 -27.08 -13.99
N LYS A 796 52.23 -27.19 -14.43
CA LYS A 796 51.85 -26.94 -15.83
C LYS A 796 52.06 -25.48 -16.22
N ALA A 797 51.72 -24.52 -15.35
CA ALA A 797 51.95 -23.10 -15.60
C ALA A 797 53.46 -22.77 -15.71
N ASP A 798 54.29 -23.45 -14.91
CA ASP A 798 55.75 -23.34 -14.97
C ASP A 798 56.32 -23.86 -16.30
N ILE A 799 55.82 -25.01 -16.79
CA ILE A 799 56.21 -25.52 -18.12
C ILE A 799 55.83 -24.53 -19.22
N VAL A 800 54.59 -24.01 -19.19
CA VAL A 800 54.13 -23.01 -20.18
C VAL A 800 55.04 -21.79 -20.17
N THR A 801 55.36 -21.26 -18.98
CA THR A 801 56.27 -20.13 -18.84
C THR A 801 57.67 -20.45 -19.36
N ALA A 802 58.20 -21.64 -19.07
CA ALA A 802 59.50 -22.06 -19.59
C ALA A 802 59.52 -22.14 -21.12
N MET A 803 58.44 -22.63 -21.74
CA MET A 803 58.30 -22.65 -23.19
C MET A 803 58.24 -21.24 -23.76
N ASP A 804 57.43 -20.36 -23.17
CA ASP A 804 57.24 -18.98 -23.61
C ASP A 804 58.51 -18.13 -23.56
N THR A 805 59.41 -18.41 -22.61
CA THR A 805 60.69 -17.69 -22.42
C THR A 805 61.89 -18.44 -22.97
N ASP A 806 61.68 -19.53 -23.70
CA ASP A 806 62.75 -20.36 -24.25
C ASP A 806 63.70 -20.98 -23.19
N ALA A 807 63.22 -21.19 -21.96
CA ALA A 807 63.98 -21.85 -20.90
C ALA A 807 63.95 -23.40 -21.03
N PRO A 808 64.85 -24.12 -20.34
CA PRO A 808 64.81 -25.60 -20.28
C PRO A 808 63.66 -26.12 -19.40
N ILE A 809 62.80 -26.98 -19.96
CA ILE A 809 61.58 -27.50 -19.28
C ILE A 809 61.91 -28.27 -17.99
N ILE A 810 62.92 -29.15 -18.03
CA ILE A 810 63.29 -29.99 -16.87
C ILE A 810 63.72 -29.13 -15.66
N LYS A 811 64.32 -27.96 -15.90
CA LYS A 811 64.75 -27.04 -14.84
C LYS A 811 63.60 -26.23 -14.23
N ALA A 812 62.48 -26.10 -14.93
CA ALA A 812 61.30 -25.38 -14.45
C ALA A 812 60.41 -26.24 -13.55
N LEU A 813 60.58 -27.56 -13.59
CA LEU A 813 59.81 -28.49 -12.75
C LEU A 813 60.37 -28.54 -11.32
N PRO A 814 59.50 -28.64 -10.29
CA PRO A 814 59.93 -28.80 -8.90
C PRO A 814 60.89 -29.98 -8.71
N LEU A 815 61.94 -29.76 -7.89
CA LEU A 815 62.99 -30.75 -7.67
C LEU A 815 62.45 -32.00 -6.96
N GLU A 816 61.46 -31.83 -6.08
CA GLU A 816 60.85 -32.87 -5.24
C GLU A 816 60.02 -33.90 -6.02
N LEU A 817 59.60 -33.57 -7.25
CA LEU A 817 58.80 -34.49 -8.06
C LEU A 817 59.62 -35.67 -8.59
N SER A 818 59.03 -36.86 -8.51
CA SER A 818 59.58 -38.09 -9.10
C SER A 818 59.71 -37.97 -10.62
N SER A 819 60.58 -38.80 -11.23
CA SER A 819 60.72 -38.87 -12.68
C SER A 819 59.41 -39.25 -13.38
N VAL A 820 58.60 -40.12 -12.75
CA VAL A 820 57.25 -40.52 -13.20
C VAL A 820 56.32 -39.30 -13.27
N HIS A 821 56.20 -38.53 -12.19
CA HIS A 821 55.34 -37.34 -12.17
C HIS A 821 55.82 -36.27 -13.15
N LYS A 822 57.14 -36.07 -13.28
CA LYS A 822 57.72 -35.15 -14.27
C LYS A 822 57.36 -35.56 -15.69
N LEU A 823 57.40 -36.86 -16.01
CA LEU A 823 57.02 -37.37 -17.33
C LEU A 823 55.52 -37.20 -17.61
N GLU A 824 54.66 -37.41 -16.62
CA GLU A 824 53.21 -37.16 -16.72
C GLU A 824 52.92 -35.69 -17.02
N LEU A 825 53.59 -34.75 -16.33
CA LEU A 825 53.42 -33.31 -16.53
C LEU A 825 53.86 -32.84 -17.91
N VAL A 826 55.03 -33.31 -18.38
CA VAL A 826 55.52 -32.98 -19.72
C VAL A 826 54.61 -33.57 -20.79
N SER A 827 54.08 -34.78 -20.57
CA SER A 827 53.10 -35.41 -21.46
C SER A 827 51.80 -34.61 -21.48
N ALA A 828 51.32 -34.15 -20.33
CA ALA A 828 50.15 -33.28 -20.23
C ALA A 828 50.34 -31.96 -20.99
N ALA A 829 51.52 -31.33 -20.84
CA ALA A 829 51.86 -30.09 -21.55
C ALA A 829 51.94 -30.32 -23.07
N LEU A 830 52.47 -31.45 -23.52
CA LEU A 830 52.50 -31.81 -24.95
C LEU A 830 51.09 -32.01 -25.51
N LEU A 831 50.22 -32.74 -24.82
CA LEU A 831 48.83 -32.93 -25.23
C LEU A 831 48.08 -31.60 -25.28
N LEU A 832 48.27 -30.75 -24.26
CA LEU A 832 47.69 -29.41 -24.23
C LEU A 832 48.20 -28.56 -25.39
N PHE A 833 49.51 -28.58 -25.66
CA PHE A 833 50.13 -27.84 -26.76
C PHE A 833 49.53 -28.26 -28.11
N LEU A 834 49.48 -29.57 -28.40
CA LEU A 834 48.89 -30.10 -29.62
C LEU A 834 47.41 -29.73 -29.75
N SER A 835 46.63 -29.88 -28.68
CA SER A 835 45.21 -29.51 -28.66
C SER A 835 44.97 -28.01 -28.87
N ALA A 836 45.91 -27.17 -28.40
CA ALA A 836 45.79 -25.73 -28.46
C ALA A 836 46.13 -25.16 -29.84
N LEU A 837 46.92 -25.86 -30.66
CA LEU A 837 47.31 -25.41 -32.00
C LEU A 837 46.09 -24.96 -32.84
N THR A 838 46.22 -23.81 -33.51
CA THR A 838 45.13 -23.22 -34.31
C THR A 838 44.94 -23.87 -35.67
N ASP A 839 45.86 -24.72 -36.10
CA ASP A 839 45.87 -25.42 -37.38
C ASP A 839 46.10 -26.93 -37.18
N GLY A 840 46.67 -27.33 -36.04
CA GLY A 840 47.10 -28.70 -35.79
C GLY A 840 48.38 -29.01 -36.57
N LEU A 841 49.00 -30.15 -36.27
CA LEU A 841 50.17 -30.57 -37.04
C LEU A 841 49.80 -30.94 -38.48
N VAL A 842 48.58 -31.46 -38.69
CA VAL A 842 48.01 -31.68 -40.02
C VAL A 842 46.80 -30.75 -40.20
N PRO A 843 46.96 -29.64 -40.95
CA PRO A 843 45.90 -28.65 -41.17
C PRO A 843 44.68 -29.21 -41.90
N PRO A 844 43.50 -28.57 -41.78
CA PRO A 844 42.27 -29.04 -42.43
C PRO A 844 42.40 -29.22 -43.95
N LEU A 845 43.14 -28.32 -44.61
CA LEU A 845 43.40 -28.40 -46.07
C LEU A 845 44.28 -29.61 -46.43
N LEU A 846 45.27 -29.92 -45.59
CA LEU A 846 46.18 -31.05 -45.80
C LEU A 846 45.46 -32.36 -45.50
N TRP A 847 44.64 -32.38 -44.45
CA TRP A 847 43.76 -33.50 -44.14
C TRP A 847 42.78 -33.80 -45.27
N ALA A 848 42.11 -32.78 -45.83
CA ALA A 848 41.19 -32.97 -46.95
C ALA A 848 41.86 -33.64 -48.16
N LYS A 849 43.12 -33.28 -48.46
CA LYS A 849 43.93 -33.94 -49.51
C LYS A 849 44.25 -35.39 -49.16
N LEU A 850 44.64 -35.67 -47.91
CA LEU A 850 44.91 -37.02 -47.41
C LEU A 850 43.66 -37.92 -47.48
N SER A 851 42.52 -37.45 -46.99
CA SER A 851 41.25 -38.18 -47.02
C SER A 851 40.75 -38.45 -48.44
N ALA A 852 40.97 -37.51 -49.38
CA ALA A 852 40.60 -37.70 -50.78
C ALA A 852 41.51 -38.70 -51.50
N ALA A 853 42.82 -38.68 -51.23
CA ALA A 853 43.79 -39.57 -51.85
C ALA A 853 43.75 -41.00 -51.29
N LEU A 854 43.43 -41.15 -49.99
CA LEU A 854 43.43 -42.42 -49.27
C LEU A 854 42.08 -42.67 -48.56
N PRO A 855 40.97 -42.87 -49.30
CA PRO A 855 39.65 -43.10 -48.70
C PRO A 855 39.55 -44.42 -47.91
N ASN A 856 40.42 -45.39 -48.18
CA ASN A 856 40.57 -46.60 -47.36
C ASN A 856 42.05 -46.94 -47.16
N VAL A 857 42.60 -46.44 -46.06
CA VAL A 857 44.02 -46.60 -45.69
C VAL A 857 44.41 -48.08 -45.49
N ASN A 858 43.47 -48.95 -45.11
CA ASN A 858 43.71 -50.37 -44.89
C ASN A 858 43.74 -51.20 -46.19
N ALA A 859 43.42 -50.62 -47.35
CA ALA A 859 43.39 -51.33 -48.63
C ALA A 859 44.76 -51.46 -49.31
N LEU A 860 45.76 -50.68 -48.87
CA LEU A 860 47.12 -50.68 -49.41
C LEU A 860 48.10 -51.39 -48.43
N PRO A 861 49.20 -51.98 -48.94
CA PRO A 861 50.31 -52.37 -48.09
C PRO A 861 50.81 -51.18 -47.26
N THR A 862 51.15 -51.42 -45.98
CA THR A 862 51.56 -50.36 -45.03
C THR A 862 52.68 -49.47 -45.55
N ALA A 863 53.65 -50.04 -46.27
CA ALA A 863 54.77 -49.30 -46.87
C ALA A 863 54.31 -48.31 -47.96
N ASP A 864 53.37 -48.72 -48.82
CA ASP A 864 52.83 -47.91 -49.91
C ASP A 864 51.92 -46.79 -49.37
N ALA A 865 51.09 -47.11 -48.37
CA ALA A 865 50.24 -46.13 -47.68
C ALA A 865 51.10 -45.08 -46.95
N LYS A 866 52.16 -45.50 -46.27
CA LYS A 866 53.11 -44.60 -45.59
C LYS A 866 53.83 -43.67 -46.55
N PHE A 867 54.24 -44.18 -47.72
CA PHE A 867 54.86 -43.36 -48.76
C PHE A 867 53.91 -42.29 -49.29
N GLN A 868 52.64 -42.65 -49.58
CA GLN A 868 51.64 -41.69 -50.07
C GLN A 868 51.30 -40.61 -49.03
N VAL A 869 51.19 -40.98 -47.75
CA VAL A 869 51.00 -40.00 -46.67
C VAL A 869 52.18 -39.03 -46.60
N LEU A 870 53.42 -39.53 -46.65
CA LEU A 870 54.62 -38.69 -46.62
C LEU A 870 54.74 -37.77 -47.83
N ASP A 871 54.40 -38.25 -49.02
CA ASP A 871 54.40 -37.47 -50.26
C ASP A 871 53.43 -36.28 -50.16
N LEU A 872 52.21 -36.52 -49.65
CA LEU A 872 51.23 -35.46 -49.42
C LEU A 872 51.65 -34.48 -48.33
N LEU A 873 52.17 -34.97 -47.20
CA LEU A 873 52.69 -34.12 -46.12
C LEU A 873 53.89 -33.28 -46.60
N SER A 874 54.69 -33.76 -47.57
CA SER A 874 55.82 -33.01 -48.12
C SER A 874 55.44 -31.68 -48.77
N THR A 875 54.17 -31.51 -49.16
CA THR A 875 53.63 -30.23 -49.65
C THR A 875 53.64 -29.11 -48.59
N ALA A 876 53.76 -29.47 -47.31
CA ALA A 876 53.91 -28.56 -46.17
C ALA A 876 55.12 -29.02 -45.31
N PRO A 877 56.36 -28.63 -45.68
CA PRO A 877 57.57 -29.21 -45.10
C PRO A 877 57.67 -29.03 -43.57
N ASN A 878 57.23 -27.88 -43.05
CA ASN A 878 57.30 -27.60 -41.61
C ASN A 878 56.36 -28.50 -40.79
N HIS A 879 55.15 -28.73 -41.32
CA HIS A 879 54.18 -29.65 -40.74
C HIS A 879 54.64 -31.11 -40.84
N ASN A 880 55.24 -31.49 -41.97
CA ASN A 880 55.80 -32.83 -42.18
C ASN A 880 56.90 -33.14 -41.16
N ILE A 881 57.85 -32.21 -40.97
CA ILE A 881 58.95 -32.37 -40.01
C ILE A 881 58.40 -32.50 -38.59
N ALA A 882 57.44 -31.65 -38.20
CA ALA A 882 56.80 -31.71 -36.89
C ALA A 882 56.07 -33.05 -36.65
N PHE A 883 55.34 -33.55 -37.65
CA PHE A 883 54.64 -34.83 -37.60
C PHE A 883 55.59 -36.03 -37.46
N ILE A 884 56.64 -36.08 -38.28
CA ILE A 884 57.66 -37.14 -38.23
C ILE A 884 58.37 -37.10 -36.88
N PHE A 885 58.70 -35.92 -36.36
CA PHE A 885 59.41 -35.80 -35.09
C PHE A 885 58.57 -36.28 -33.90
N LEU A 886 57.29 -35.87 -33.84
CA LEU A 886 56.37 -36.32 -32.80
C LEU A 886 56.20 -37.85 -32.82
N THR A 887 55.92 -38.42 -33.99
CA THR A 887 55.70 -39.87 -34.14
C THR A 887 56.96 -40.68 -33.85
N ALA A 888 58.14 -40.22 -34.30
CA ALA A 888 59.41 -40.86 -33.98
C ALA A 888 59.72 -40.83 -32.47
N THR A 889 59.45 -39.70 -31.81
CA THR A 889 59.67 -39.56 -30.36
C THR A 889 58.70 -40.44 -29.57
N ALA A 890 57.41 -40.42 -29.90
CA ALA A 890 56.41 -41.25 -29.23
C ALA A 890 56.70 -42.75 -29.39
N SER A 891 57.16 -43.20 -30.56
CA SER A 891 57.62 -44.57 -30.78
C SER A 891 58.86 -44.92 -29.96
N ARG A 892 59.81 -43.98 -29.81
CA ARG A 892 60.99 -44.16 -28.96
C ARG A 892 60.62 -44.24 -27.48
N VAL A 893 59.77 -43.34 -26.99
CA VAL A 893 59.24 -43.39 -25.62
C VAL A 893 58.52 -44.71 -25.35
N ALA A 894 57.70 -45.20 -26.28
CA ALA A 894 57.07 -46.52 -26.14
C ALA A 894 58.09 -47.68 -26.08
N THR A 895 59.22 -47.53 -26.76
CA THR A 895 60.32 -48.52 -26.73
C THR A 895 61.04 -48.52 -25.39
N GLU A 896 61.42 -47.33 -24.88
CA GLU A 896 62.14 -47.19 -23.60
C GLU A 896 61.29 -47.66 -22.41
N LEU A 897 59.99 -47.36 -22.42
CA LEU A 897 59.07 -47.75 -21.34
C LEU A 897 58.59 -49.21 -21.42
N SER A 898 58.99 -49.95 -22.45
CA SER A 898 58.61 -51.35 -22.66
C SER A 898 59.72 -52.13 -23.38
N PRO A 899 60.90 -52.27 -22.73
CA PRO A 899 62.05 -52.93 -23.34
C PRO A 899 61.77 -54.41 -23.61
N SER A 900 62.18 -54.88 -24.79
CA SER A 900 62.25 -56.30 -25.13
C SER A 900 63.56 -56.88 -24.59
N THR A 901 63.49 -57.94 -23.80
CA THR A 901 64.67 -58.66 -23.28
C THR A 901 65.33 -59.46 -24.39
N GLU A 902 66.33 -58.90 -25.08
CA GLU A 902 67.34 -59.68 -25.79
C GLU A 902 68.66 -59.56 -25.00
N GLU A 903 69.05 -60.62 -24.28
CA GLU A 903 70.38 -60.72 -23.68
C GLU A 903 71.36 -61.26 -24.71
N ASP A 904 72.29 -60.40 -25.15
CA ASP A 904 73.57 -60.81 -25.70
C ASP A 904 74.66 -60.15 -24.83
N GLN A 905 75.33 -60.92 -23.97
CA GLN A 905 76.56 -60.49 -23.28
C GLN A 905 77.67 -61.56 -23.46
N PRO A 906 78.91 -61.15 -23.84
CA PRO A 906 80.05 -62.03 -23.87
C PRO A 906 80.81 -62.05 -22.53
N GLY A 907 80.97 -63.24 -21.95
CA GLY A 907 82.15 -63.69 -21.19
C GLY A 907 82.30 -63.30 -19.71
N GLY A 908 82.33 -64.30 -18.81
CA GLY A 908 82.90 -64.12 -17.45
C GLY A 908 82.49 -65.08 -16.32
N LEU A 909 82.88 -66.36 -16.42
CA LEU A 909 83.23 -67.32 -15.33
C LEU A 909 82.39 -67.47 -14.03
N SER A 910 81.74 -68.65 -13.95
CA SER A 910 81.75 -69.66 -12.85
C SER A 910 80.95 -69.45 -11.55
N GLY A 911 79.94 -70.31 -11.33
CA GLY A 911 79.47 -70.67 -9.98
C GLY A 911 78.08 -71.31 -9.85
N LEU A 912 77.93 -72.57 -10.30
CA LEU A 912 76.90 -73.58 -9.94
C LEU A 912 75.49 -73.15 -9.45
N GLY A 913 74.46 -73.52 -10.22
CA GLY A 913 73.10 -73.73 -9.72
C GLY A 913 72.09 -74.08 -10.81
N ARG A 914 71.92 -75.37 -11.13
CA ARG A 914 70.92 -75.88 -12.10
C ARG A 914 69.49 -75.63 -11.63
N ARG A 915 68.61 -75.12 -12.50
CA ARG A 915 67.35 -75.80 -12.89
C ARG A 915 66.72 -75.18 -14.14
N LEU A 916 66.34 -76.07 -15.05
CA LEU A 916 65.68 -75.83 -16.33
C LEU A 916 64.24 -75.32 -16.13
N SER A 917 63.87 -74.23 -16.82
CA SER A 917 62.50 -74.00 -17.27
C SER A 917 62.52 -73.59 -18.75
N PHE A 918 61.57 -74.16 -19.48
CA PHE A 918 61.41 -74.08 -20.92
C PHE A 918 61.03 -72.68 -21.40
N ARG A 919 61.54 -72.31 -22.58
CA ARG A 919 61.16 -71.18 -23.45
C ARG A 919 59.70 -70.70 -23.28
N ARG A 920 59.52 -69.51 -22.71
CA ARG A 920 58.36 -68.61 -22.89
C ARG A 920 58.71 -67.22 -22.33
N GLY A 921 59.42 -66.40 -23.10
CA GLY A 921 59.91 -65.09 -22.63
C GLY A 921 59.74 -63.94 -23.63
N ASP A 922 59.92 -64.19 -24.94
CA ASP A 922 59.96 -63.10 -25.94
C ASP A 922 58.59 -62.49 -26.31
N GLU A 923 57.47 -63.17 -26.02
CA GLU A 923 56.15 -62.70 -26.47
C GLU A 923 55.56 -61.57 -25.61
N ASP A 924 56.04 -61.32 -24.39
CA ASP A 924 55.34 -60.41 -23.45
C ASP A 924 55.80 -58.94 -23.55
N GLY A 925 57.08 -58.69 -23.86
CA GLY A 925 57.60 -57.32 -24.07
C GLY A 925 57.11 -56.69 -25.38
N SER A 926 57.18 -57.44 -26.48
CA SER A 926 56.74 -56.99 -27.80
C SER A 926 55.23 -56.75 -27.88
N LYS A 927 54.41 -57.59 -27.22
CA LYS A 927 52.95 -57.38 -27.10
C LYS A 927 52.60 -56.14 -26.27
N ARG A 928 53.29 -55.90 -25.16
CA ARG A 928 53.10 -54.69 -24.31
C ARG A 928 53.48 -53.42 -25.06
N ARG A 929 54.62 -53.43 -25.76
CA ARG A 929 55.03 -52.31 -26.64
C ARG A 929 53.97 -52.01 -27.70
N ARG A 930 53.49 -53.04 -28.40
CA ARG A 930 52.47 -52.88 -29.45
C ARG A 930 51.13 -52.38 -28.90
N ALA A 931 50.75 -52.78 -27.69
CA ALA A 931 49.56 -52.26 -27.01
C ALA A 931 49.70 -50.77 -26.69
N ARG A 932 50.89 -50.33 -26.23
CA ARG A 932 51.22 -48.93 -25.96
C ARG A 932 51.22 -48.08 -27.23
N GLU A 933 51.87 -48.54 -28.31
CA GLU A 933 51.89 -47.83 -29.60
C GLU A 933 50.47 -47.59 -30.16
N ARG A 934 49.58 -48.60 -30.10
CA ARG A 934 48.18 -48.44 -30.52
C ARG A 934 47.42 -47.43 -29.66
N LYS A 935 47.65 -47.45 -28.35
CA LYS A 935 46.98 -46.54 -27.41
C LYS A 935 47.48 -45.09 -27.60
N TYR A 936 48.76 -44.92 -27.90
CA TYR A 936 49.33 -43.62 -28.26
C TYR A 936 48.71 -43.09 -29.56
N ALA A 937 48.48 -43.95 -30.56
CA ALA A 937 47.78 -43.59 -31.79
C ALA A 937 46.34 -43.10 -31.52
N GLU A 938 45.61 -43.78 -30.62
CA GLU A 938 44.25 -43.41 -30.22
C GLU A 938 44.19 -42.03 -29.54
N ILE A 939 45.17 -41.72 -28.66
CA ILE A 939 45.18 -40.47 -27.88
C ILE A 939 45.69 -39.29 -28.74
N LEU A 940 46.78 -39.49 -29.48
CA LEU A 940 47.42 -38.41 -30.24
C LEU A 940 46.70 -38.10 -31.56
N GLY A 941 46.04 -39.09 -32.19
CA GLY A 941 45.35 -38.89 -33.48
C GLY A 941 44.45 -37.66 -33.50
N PRO A 942 43.43 -37.58 -32.63
CA PRO A 942 42.50 -36.44 -32.60
C PRO A 942 43.14 -35.08 -32.26
N LEU A 943 44.36 -35.06 -31.73
CA LEU A 943 45.09 -33.83 -31.38
C LEU A 943 46.01 -33.36 -32.50
N VAL A 944 46.52 -34.30 -33.31
CA VAL A 944 47.45 -34.04 -34.41
C VAL A 944 46.72 -33.58 -35.66
N PHE A 945 45.56 -34.19 -35.96
CA PHE A 945 44.74 -33.88 -37.13
C PHE A 945 43.63 -32.90 -36.77
N ARG A 946 43.59 -31.75 -37.45
CA ARG A 946 42.52 -30.78 -37.22
C ARG A 946 41.39 -31.00 -38.24
N THR A 947 40.36 -31.71 -37.81
CA THR A 947 39.21 -32.09 -38.65
C THR A 947 37.95 -31.36 -38.22
N GLY A 948 37.17 -30.85 -39.18
CA GLY A 948 35.91 -30.16 -38.91
C GLY A 948 34.74 -31.09 -38.57
N ALA A 949 34.90 -32.41 -38.76
CA ALA A 949 33.86 -33.41 -38.62
C ALA A 949 34.20 -34.39 -37.49
N LYS A 950 33.28 -34.57 -36.53
CA LYS A 950 33.43 -35.49 -35.38
C LYS A 950 32.95 -36.93 -35.67
N ASP A 951 32.94 -37.33 -36.93
CA ASP A 951 32.41 -38.64 -37.33
C ASP A 951 33.39 -39.76 -36.97
N LYS A 952 32.83 -40.91 -36.58
CA LYS A 952 33.61 -42.08 -36.14
C LYS A 952 34.61 -42.55 -37.19
N ALA A 953 34.22 -42.55 -38.46
CA ALA A 953 35.09 -42.95 -39.57
C ALA A 953 36.34 -42.05 -39.72
N THR A 954 36.20 -40.75 -39.45
CA THR A 954 37.32 -39.80 -39.48
C THR A 954 38.32 -40.11 -38.37
N ARG A 955 37.84 -40.33 -37.14
CA ARG A 955 38.70 -40.70 -35.99
C ARG A 955 39.40 -42.05 -36.19
N ASP A 956 38.70 -43.01 -36.79
CA ASP A 956 39.27 -44.31 -37.11
C ASP A 956 40.41 -44.16 -38.15
N MET A 957 40.24 -43.29 -39.15
CA MET A 957 41.29 -42.97 -40.13
C MET A 957 42.48 -42.24 -39.51
N GLU A 958 42.25 -41.22 -38.69
CA GLU A 958 43.30 -40.47 -37.95
C GLU A 958 44.17 -41.43 -37.12
N ARG A 959 43.50 -42.32 -36.38
CA ARG A 959 44.15 -43.37 -35.59
C ARG A 959 44.97 -44.31 -36.47
N THR A 960 44.43 -44.81 -37.57
CA THR A 960 45.15 -45.71 -38.50
C THR A 960 46.39 -45.02 -39.06
N VAL A 961 46.29 -43.75 -39.44
CA VAL A 961 47.45 -42.98 -39.90
C VAL A 961 48.50 -42.85 -38.80
N MET A 962 48.13 -42.49 -37.57
CA MET A 962 49.09 -42.46 -36.46
C MET A 962 49.76 -43.82 -36.20
N ASP A 963 48.98 -44.90 -36.18
CA ASP A 963 49.46 -46.26 -35.88
C ASP A 963 50.54 -46.71 -36.89
N MET A 964 50.40 -46.38 -38.18
CA MET A 964 51.39 -46.69 -39.23
C MET A 964 52.75 -46.01 -39.01
N PHE A 965 52.78 -44.85 -38.36
CA PHE A 965 54.02 -44.11 -38.11
C PHE A 965 54.63 -44.44 -36.74
N LEU A 966 53.83 -44.94 -35.79
CA LEU A 966 54.30 -45.40 -34.48
C LEU A 966 54.85 -46.84 -34.52
N CYS A 967 54.24 -47.71 -35.33
CA CYS A 967 54.71 -49.08 -35.52
C CYS A 967 55.99 -49.12 -36.38
N ARG A 968 57.12 -49.50 -35.79
CA ARG A 968 58.31 -49.88 -36.58
C ARG A 968 58.10 -51.31 -37.09
N GLU A 969 58.13 -51.51 -38.41
CA GLU A 969 58.25 -52.85 -38.97
C GLU A 969 59.51 -53.50 -38.38
N ALA A 970 59.35 -54.65 -37.73
CA ALA A 970 60.48 -55.50 -37.39
C ALA A 970 61.19 -55.80 -38.72
N ARG A 971 62.43 -55.32 -38.87
CA ARG A 971 63.31 -55.86 -39.91
C ARG A 971 63.35 -57.36 -39.69
N GLY A 972 62.86 -58.12 -40.66
CA GLY A 972 62.90 -59.58 -40.65
C GLY A 972 64.31 -60.12 -40.58
#